data_AF-A0A1Y5H255-F1
#
_entry.id   AF-A0A1Y5H255-F1
#
_cell.length_a   1.000
_cell.length_b   1.000
_cell.length_c   1.000
_cell.angle_alpha   90.00
_cell.angle_beta   90.00
_cell.angle_gamma   90.00
#
_symmetry.space_group_name_H-M   'P 1'
#
loop_
_entity.id
_entity.type
_entity.pdbx_description
1 polymer ?
#
loop_
_entity_poly.entity_id
_entity_poly.type
_entity_poly.pdbx_seq_one_letter_code
_entity_poly.pdbx_strand_id
1 'polypeptide(L)'
;MKKIYGIILLSLLAVLQANASNHQGTLLLRQPDIQGNTVVFTYGQEIWKTELDNLNAKRITSFQGQAQNPKLSPDGNWIAFTGQYNGNSDVYIVNVNGGMPKQLTWHPGADIVKGWSNDSQQVLFGSGRDQAPRAQSRLYQVNISGNTPTSLPMIRAQSGSYSADSSQFVYQKVSPWDDGWRKYRGGQNNPLRIVNLSTLKEQNLPFNGEKVTNPTWQGDDIYYLSDIEDVVNVFKYNVTSKQASKVTNHQDYDVKDYGSDGTNLVYEQHGKLFLLKEGNSNALAITINADFPWAAASWNKVNEHIEAIALSPNGKRALFTARGEVFSVPAKHGDTRNLSKSSHRETTGVWSADGQEIAWFSDESGEYRLVIANQSGQSRTEIKLRERGFYGNLNWSHDSKKLAYTDEKQQFWLVDLDKQRSTLIDQDTRVIVDNLVQPQFSIDDKFIAYVKTEANFLRNVYVYSIKDKTSHLVTTNMADNNAFAWDINGKYLYVTASTNYASKAPWLDLSIEGKALESYEIYALLLAKNTPTPVPLKQEDEEAKPDKSNGDKEDDSDKEDEEVVVTIDFDNIMNRLIPIPLPKGHYSNLTSAADGLLYVATASKRSYKLHMFDFDKQESKLIKDDVRSYVLANDNKHILVSQKDKWLLADSPADLEKAEPLNVDLNLWIDPKKEWRQKFHDAWRFQRDYFYVANIHGANWNKVYKDYLPLVEHVNHPSDLTYLLDNIGAETSVGHSFTANGKLPNIPKSTVGLLGIDVAIKGKHFVIDKIYDGELWNSTVTSNAPLASHKEKLNVGDLILGVDGVTLDSKQNFYQYFNGTKGKQTKLSIGTNGSIQKPIDIWVKPTGNEYELRMHAWIENNRRYVDEASDNQLAYVWVPNTTTQGYEYFNRYFFAQADKLGAVIDERFNHGGSIADYFIDVLNRKLSGYFNNTLKPGQPLTSPGSLINGPKVLLINEMAGSGGDMFPYLFRFHNIGKLIGKTTWGGLVGIWGVPGLIDGGYMTAPRSGFYDLNGQWKVENEGVAPDIEVDEDLQLASKGIDSQLKRAVEEAMAELKTHKNNRQQPSPAEPVRAVTATME
;
A
#
# COMPACT_ATOMS: atom_id res chain seq x y z
N MET A 1 42.22 -9.75 63.32
CA MET A 1 41.74 -8.43 62.86
C MET A 1 42.07 -8.12 61.38
N LYS A 2 43.27 -8.40 60.83
CA LYS A 2 43.57 -8.12 59.40
C LYS A 2 42.71 -8.86 58.34
N LYS A 3 42.18 -10.05 58.63
CA LYS A 3 41.30 -10.80 57.71
C LYS A 3 39.86 -10.26 57.64
N ILE A 4 39.38 -9.57 58.67
CA ILE A 4 38.00 -9.03 58.71
C ILE A 4 37.91 -7.70 57.93
N TYR A 5 38.95 -6.87 57.99
CA TYR A 5 39.02 -5.64 57.18
C TYR A 5 39.13 -5.92 55.68
N GLY A 6 39.82 -6.99 55.26
CA GLY A 6 39.90 -7.38 53.85
C GLY A 6 38.57 -7.84 53.26
N ILE A 7 37.75 -8.55 54.05
CA ILE A 7 36.43 -9.03 53.59
C ILE A 7 35.42 -7.88 53.54
N ILE A 8 35.47 -6.93 54.49
CA ILE A 8 34.60 -5.74 54.48
C ILE A 8 34.98 -4.80 53.32
N LEU A 9 36.27 -4.65 52.98
CA LEU A 9 36.69 -3.83 51.84
C LEU A 9 36.30 -4.47 50.50
N LEU A 10 36.41 -5.81 50.36
CA LEU A 10 35.98 -6.52 49.15
C LEU A 10 34.46 -6.55 48.98
N SER A 11 33.69 -6.60 50.08
CA SER A 11 32.23 -6.50 50.01
C SER A 11 31.74 -5.07 49.78
N LEU A 12 32.43 -4.04 50.28
CA LEU A 12 32.14 -2.64 49.89
C LEU A 12 32.51 -2.35 48.42
N LEU A 13 33.60 -2.91 47.89
CA LEU A 13 33.97 -2.80 46.47
C LEU A 13 33.01 -3.59 45.56
N ALA A 14 32.49 -4.73 46.00
CA ALA A 14 31.46 -5.49 45.27
C ALA A 14 30.08 -4.80 45.32
N VAL A 15 29.73 -4.13 46.42
CA VAL A 15 28.48 -3.34 46.53
C VAL A 15 28.59 -2.01 45.77
N LEU A 16 29.79 -1.43 45.65
CA LEU A 16 30.04 -0.26 44.78
C LEU A 16 30.09 -0.64 43.29
N GLN A 17 30.48 -1.86 42.92
CA GLN A 17 30.36 -2.35 41.54
C GLN A 17 28.94 -2.83 41.18
N ALA A 18 28.13 -3.26 42.15
CA ALA A 18 26.73 -3.64 41.91
C ALA A 18 25.78 -2.43 41.73
N ASN A 19 26.20 -1.22 42.15
CA ASN A 19 25.47 0.04 41.90
C ASN A 19 25.98 0.80 40.67
N ALA A 20 26.93 0.23 39.92
CA ALA A 20 27.22 0.65 38.55
C ALA A 20 26.40 -0.18 37.56
N SER A 21 25.10 -0.38 37.85
CA SER A 21 24.13 -0.49 36.76
C SER A 21 24.23 0.83 36.00
N ASN A 22 24.89 0.80 34.84
CA ASN A 22 24.79 1.86 33.84
C ASN A 22 23.29 2.19 33.72
N HIS A 23 22.87 3.31 34.29
CA HIS A 23 21.48 3.76 34.24
C HIS A 23 21.26 4.21 32.79
N GLN A 24 20.96 3.25 31.92
CA GLN A 24 20.94 3.43 30.46
C GLN A 24 19.90 4.47 30.01
N GLY A 25 19.02 4.90 30.92
CA GLY A 25 17.92 5.82 30.64
C GLY A 25 16.81 5.15 29.84
N THR A 26 15.73 5.89 29.61
CA THR A 26 14.69 5.51 28.67
C THR A 26 15.23 5.61 27.24
N LEU A 27 15.00 4.59 26.41
CA LEU A 27 15.32 4.57 24.98
C LEU A 27 14.10 4.90 24.13
N LEU A 28 14.27 4.91 22.79
CA LEU A 28 13.26 5.34 21.81
C LEU A 28 12.79 6.79 22.01
N LEU A 29 13.69 7.65 22.50
CA LEU A 29 13.47 9.09 22.57
C LEU A 29 13.74 9.70 21.20
N ARG A 30 12.78 10.45 20.65
CA ARG A 30 12.81 10.86 19.24
C ARG A 30 12.57 12.36 19.03
N GLN A 31 12.94 12.84 17.85
CA GLN A 31 12.62 14.20 17.38
C GLN A 31 13.01 15.30 18.38
N PRO A 32 14.28 15.34 18.84
CA PRO A 32 14.67 16.25 19.90
C PRO A 32 14.79 17.69 19.38
N ASP A 33 14.61 18.65 20.28
CA ASP A 33 14.97 20.05 20.08
C ASP A 33 15.52 20.66 21.37
N ILE A 34 16.35 21.70 21.24
CA ILE A 34 17.06 22.33 22.38
C ILE A 34 17.04 23.85 22.29
N GLN A 35 16.83 24.50 23.43
CA GLN A 35 17.07 25.93 23.59
C GLN A 35 17.63 26.20 25.00
N GLY A 36 18.91 26.58 25.06
CA GLY A 36 19.59 26.82 26.33
C GLY A 36 19.69 25.56 27.18
N ASN A 37 19.04 25.56 28.35
CA ASN A 37 19.06 24.41 29.27
C ASN A 37 17.92 23.40 29.00
N THR A 38 16.91 23.80 28.21
CA THR A 38 15.70 23.01 28.00
C THR A 38 15.84 22.12 26.76
N VAL A 39 15.52 20.83 26.91
CA VAL A 39 15.41 19.86 25.82
C VAL A 39 13.97 19.35 25.75
N VAL A 40 13.40 19.31 24.56
CA VAL A 40 12.10 18.69 24.27
C VAL A 40 12.28 17.53 23.30
N PHE A 41 11.40 16.53 23.37
CA PHE A 41 11.44 15.36 22.50
C PHE A 41 10.09 14.61 22.56
N THR A 42 9.92 13.65 21.65
CA THR A 42 8.76 12.76 21.59
C THR A 42 9.09 11.40 22.21
N TYR A 43 8.17 10.85 23.00
CA TYR A 43 8.22 9.46 23.49
C TYR A 43 6.80 8.96 23.78
N GLY A 44 6.46 7.74 23.32
CA GLY A 44 5.10 7.20 23.47
C GLY A 44 4.04 8.03 22.73
N GLN A 45 4.43 8.72 21.65
CA GLN A 45 3.61 9.69 20.90
C GLN A 45 3.10 10.89 21.72
N GLU A 46 3.85 11.26 22.76
CA GLU A 46 3.62 12.45 23.56
C GLU A 46 4.87 13.34 23.56
N ILE A 47 4.70 14.64 23.82
CA ILE A 47 5.79 15.58 24.00
C ILE A 47 6.25 15.57 25.45
N TRP A 48 7.56 15.52 25.62
CA TRP A 48 8.26 15.55 26.89
C TRP A 48 9.24 16.70 26.93
N LYS A 49 9.53 17.17 28.13
CA LYS A 49 10.54 18.19 28.42
C LYS A 49 11.49 17.68 29.49
N THR A 50 12.77 17.97 29.36
CA THR A 50 13.75 17.84 30.43
C THR A 50 14.70 19.04 30.44
N GLU A 51 15.52 19.14 31.48
CA GLU A 51 16.53 20.18 31.62
C GLU A 51 17.90 19.51 31.66
N LEU A 52 18.96 20.11 31.09
CA LEU A 52 20.27 19.45 30.99
C LEU A 52 20.91 19.16 32.36
N ASP A 53 20.56 19.94 33.39
CA ASP A 53 20.97 19.77 34.78
C ASP A 53 20.07 18.79 35.56
N ASN A 54 18.91 18.41 35.02
CA ASN A 54 17.99 17.46 35.62
C ASN A 54 17.29 16.62 34.54
N LEU A 55 17.88 15.45 34.26
CA LEU A 55 17.43 14.51 33.23
C LEU A 55 16.17 13.70 33.60
N ASN A 56 15.38 14.14 34.58
CA ASN A 56 14.05 13.61 34.83
C ASN A 56 13.05 14.35 33.94
N ALA A 57 12.39 13.63 33.03
CA ALA A 57 11.52 14.24 32.05
C ALA A 57 10.10 14.48 32.62
N LYS A 58 9.51 15.61 32.24
CA LYS A 58 8.14 16.01 32.52
C LYS A 58 7.29 15.85 31.25
N ARG A 59 6.13 15.20 31.38
CA ARG A 59 5.12 15.10 30.33
C ARG A 59 4.50 16.47 30.04
N ILE A 60 4.46 16.89 28.78
CA ILE A 60 3.85 18.15 28.33
C ILE A 60 2.46 17.94 27.74
N THR A 61 2.25 16.84 27.01
CA THR A 61 0.97 16.47 26.40
C THR A 61 0.48 15.14 26.92
N SER A 62 -0.83 14.96 27.07
CA SER A 62 -1.46 13.70 27.48
C SER A 62 -2.78 13.51 26.74
N PHE A 63 -2.82 12.66 25.71
CA PHE A 63 -4.04 12.28 24.99
C PHE A 63 -3.84 10.99 24.19
N GLN A 64 -4.92 10.38 23.72
CA GLN A 64 -4.87 9.07 23.06
C GLN A 64 -4.33 9.09 21.62
N GLY A 65 -4.26 10.27 20.97
CA GLY A 65 -3.72 10.40 19.62
C GLY A 65 -2.22 10.68 19.61
N GLN A 66 -1.70 11.19 18.50
CA GLN A 66 -0.28 11.45 18.34
C GLN A 66 0.09 12.94 18.50
N ALA A 67 1.02 13.25 19.41
CA ALA A 67 1.78 14.50 19.38
C ALA A 67 3.24 14.25 19.00
N GLN A 68 3.74 15.03 18.03
CA GLN A 68 5.04 14.82 17.39
C GLN A 68 5.68 16.13 16.94
N ASN A 69 6.95 16.05 16.53
CA ASN A 69 7.74 17.16 15.99
C ASN A 69 7.76 18.40 16.91
N PRO A 70 8.11 18.27 18.19
CA PRO A 70 8.20 19.42 19.08
C PRO A 70 9.34 20.35 18.64
N LYS A 71 9.08 21.66 18.62
CA LYS A 71 10.07 22.70 18.34
C LYS A 71 9.96 23.82 19.38
N LEU A 72 11.07 24.17 20.01
CA LEU A 72 11.16 25.27 20.97
C LEU A 72 11.21 26.61 20.23
N SER A 73 10.49 27.61 20.75
CA SER A 73 10.61 28.97 20.23
C SER A 73 12.00 29.55 20.55
N PRO A 74 12.55 30.43 19.70
CA PRO A 74 13.84 31.08 19.96
C PRO A 74 13.92 31.82 21.31
N ASP A 75 12.79 32.35 21.80
CA ASP A 75 12.70 32.99 23.12
C ASP A 75 12.58 31.99 24.29
N GLY A 76 12.47 30.69 24.02
CA GLY A 76 12.36 29.61 25.00
C GLY A 76 11.01 29.50 25.71
N ASN A 77 10.00 30.30 25.34
CA ASN A 77 8.74 30.38 26.07
C ASN A 77 7.68 29.38 25.62
N TRP A 78 7.78 28.86 24.39
CA TRP A 78 6.75 28.07 23.74
C TRP A 78 7.30 26.78 23.13
N ILE A 79 6.45 25.76 23.08
CA ILE A 79 6.67 24.54 22.33
C ILE A 79 5.59 24.49 21.25
N ALA A 80 5.99 24.53 19.98
CA ALA A 80 5.12 24.19 18.86
C ALA A 80 5.22 22.69 18.57
N PHE A 81 4.11 22.05 18.22
CA PHE A 81 4.09 20.63 17.90
C PHE A 81 2.90 20.29 16.99
N THR A 82 3.00 19.16 16.30
CA THR A 82 1.88 18.57 15.55
C THR A 82 1.05 17.70 16.48
N GLY A 83 -0.27 17.90 16.51
CA GLY A 83 -1.18 17.14 17.37
C GLY A 83 -2.45 16.70 16.64
N GLN A 84 -3.06 15.61 17.12
CA GLN A 84 -4.27 15.00 16.53
C GLN A 84 -5.56 15.20 17.35
N TYR A 85 -5.60 16.19 18.24
CA TYR A 85 -6.69 16.35 19.21
C TYR A 85 -8.09 16.42 18.58
N ASN A 86 -8.22 17.00 17.38
CA ASN A 86 -9.48 17.19 16.68
C ASN A 86 -9.62 16.35 15.40
N GLY A 87 -8.85 15.26 15.29
CA GLY A 87 -9.02 14.28 14.21
C GLY A 87 -8.32 14.61 12.89
N ASN A 88 -7.44 15.61 12.90
CA ASN A 88 -6.46 15.92 11.86
C ASN A 88 -5.12 16.20 12.52
N SER A 89 -4.01 16.03 11.80
CA SER A 89 -2.71 16.53 12.24
C SER A 89 -2.68 18.05 12.04
N ASP A 90 -2.85 18.81 13.11
CA ASP A 90 -2.84 20.28 13.11
C ASP A 90 -1.64 20.82 13.92
N VAL A 91 -1.33 22.11 13.74
CA VAL A 91 -0.31 22.82 14.51
C VAL A 91 -0.89 23.30 15.84
N TYR A 92 -0.20 22.97 16.93
CA TYR A 92 -0.50 23.44 18.29
C TYR A 92 0.69 24.15 18.91
N ILE A 93 0.41 25.05 19.86
CA ILE A 93 1.41 25.62 20.76
C ILE A 93 1.03 25.40 22.23
N VAL A 94 2.01 25.26 23.10
CA VAL A 94 1.84 25.21 24.56
C VAL A 94 2.99 25.95 25.23
N ASN A 95 2.74 26.54 26.40
CA ASN A 95 3.82 27.15 27.18
C ASN A 95 4.89 26.10 27.52
N VAL A 96 6.16 26.47 27.54
CA VAL A 96 7.28 25.55 27.83
C VAL A 96 7.14 24.83 29.18
N ASN A 97 6.41 25.42 30.13
CA ASN A 97 6.16 24.81 31.43
C ASN A 97 4.94 23.87 31.45
N GLY A 98 4.23 23.72 30.33
CA GLY A 98 2.98 22.98 30.18
C GLY A 98 1.73 23.86 30.25
N GLY A 99 0.55 23.23 30.18
CA GLY A 99 -0.74 23.90 30.18
C GLY A 99 -1.67 23.38 29.08
N MET A 100 -2.76 24.08 28.82
CA MET A 100 -3.69 23.72 27.74
C MET A 100 -3.09 24.10 26.37
N PRO A 101 -2.92 23.15 25.43
CA PRO A 101 -2.47 23.47 24.08
C PRO A 101 -3.48 24.34 23.32
N LYS A 102 -2.98 25.29 22.52
CA LYS A 102 -3.76 26.13 21.63
C LYS A 102 -3.57 25.68 20.18
N GLN A 103 -4.66 25.37 19.48
CA GLN A 103 -4.67 25.05 18.05
C GLN A 103 -4.44 26.32 17.21
N LEU A 104 -3.58 26.24 16.19
CA LEU A 104 -3.28 27.34 15.27
C LEU A 104 -3.80 27.10 13.85
N THR A 105 -3.87 25.85 13.38
CA THR A 105 -4.36 25.51 12.03
C THR A 105 -5.65 24.72 12.06
N TRP A 106 -6.45 24.84 11.00
CA TRP A 106 -7.82 24.32 10.92
C TRP A 106 -8.15 23.74 9.54
N HIS A 107 -7.14 23.39 8.73
CA HIS A 107 -7.36 22.80 7.41
C HIS A 107 -7.51 21.28 7.56
N PRO A 108 -8.37 20.57 6.80
CA PRO A 108 -8.52 19.10 6.95
C PRO A 108 -7.36 18.27 6.37
N GLY A 109 -6.37 18.91 5.75
CA GLY A 109 -5.10 18.29 5.35
C GLY A 109 -4.06 18.37 6.48
N ALA A 110 -3.11 17.44 6.49
CA ALA A 110 -2.11 17.36 7.55
C ALA A 110 -1.14 18.56 7.53
N ASP A 111 -0.89 19.12 8.72
CA ASP A 111 0.04 20.19 9.00
C ASP A 111 1.12 19.74 9.97
N ILE A 112 2.36 19.70 9.50
CA ILE A 112 3.49 19.13 10.23
C ILE A 112 4.44 20.25 10.66
N VAL A 113 4.62 20.46 11.96
CA VAL A 113 5.51 21.50 12.50
C VAL A 113 6.96 21.25 12.04
N LYS A 114 7.64 22.33 11.62
CA LYS A 114 9.02 22.31 11.12
C LYS A 114 9.95 23.25 11.88
N GLY A 115 9.43 24.32 12.50
CA GLY A 115 10.26 25.27 13.24
C GLY A 115 9.53 26.56 13.56
N TRP A 116 10.30 27.65 13.73
CA TRP A 116 9.82 28.97 14.13
C TRP A 116 10.43 30.07 13.26
N SER A 117 9.78 31.23 13.24
CA SER A 117 10.43 32.48 12.85
C SER A 117 11.40 32.94 13.96
N ASN A 118 12.45 33.66 13.58
CA ASN A 118 13.50 34.11 14.52
C ASN A 118 12.96 35.03 15.64
N ASP A 119 11.83 35.70 15.41
CA ASP A 119 11.16 36.59 16.37
C ASP A 119 10.18 35.87 17.33
N SER A 120 10.08 34.54 17.24
CA SER A 120 9.14 33.71 18.02
C SER A 120 7.65 34.03 17.82
N GLN A 121 7.29 34.79 16.77
CA GLN A 121 5.89 35.18 16.52
C GLN A 121 5.14 34.22 15.59
N GLN A 122 5.85 33.38 14.83
CA GLN A 122 5.25 32.49 13.83
C GLN A 122 5.83 31.08 13.91
N VAL A 123 4.95 30.10 13.72
CA VAL A 123 5.31 28.68 13.60
C VAL A 123 5.40 28.32 12.12
N LEU A 124 6.50 27.69 11.73
CA LEU A 124 6.71 27.11 10.41
C LEU A 124 6.18 25.67 10.38
N PHE A 125 5.44 25.32 9.34
CA PHE A 125 4.92 23.97 9.15
C PHE A 125 4.84 23.58 7.67
N GLY A 126 4.97 22.29 7.38
CA GLY A 126 4.76 21.71 6.05
C GLY A 126 3.31 21.26 5.88
N SER A 127 2.72 21.53 4.71
CA SER A 127 1.36 21.10 4.36
C SER A 127 1.26 20.83 2.86
N GLY A 128 0.48 19.81 2.49
CA GLY A 128 0.17 19.48 1.09
C GLY A 128 -1.16 20.05 0.59
N ARG A 129 -1.76 20.97 1.34
CA ARG A 129 -3.14 21.44 1.14
C ARG A 129 -3.43 22.07 -0.24
N ASP A 130 -2.45 22.71 -0.86
CA ASP A 130 -2.62 23.44 -2.12
C ASP A 130 -1.90 22.79 -3.31
N GLN A 131 -1.21 21.66 -3.09
CA GLN A 131 -0.33 21.05 -4.08
C GLN A 131 -1.08 20.08 -5.00
N ALA A 132 -0.74 20.15 -6.29
CA ALA A 132 -1.21 19.30 -7.37
C ALA A 132 -0.06 19.08 -8.37
N PRO A 133 -0.04 17.97 -9.13
CA PRO A 133 -1.08 16.95 -9.20
C PRO A 133 -1.05 15.96 -8.03
N ARG A 134 0.00 16.01 -7.21
CA ARG A 134 0.10 15.28 -5.94
C ARG A 134 0.28 16.22 -4.77
N ALA A 135 -0.23 15.82 -3.61
CA ALA A 135 0.07 16.51 -2.36
C ALA A 135 1.56 16.36 -2.07
N GLN A 136 2.27 17.48 -2.06
CA GLN A 136 3.70 17.60 -1.72
C GLN A 136 3.83 18.58 -0.56
N SER A 137 4.88 18.48 0.24
CA SER A 137 5.06 19.47 1.31
C SER A 137 5.40 20.82 0.70
N ARG A 138 4.60 21.84 1.04
CA ARG A 138 4.95 23.25 0.93
C ARG A 138 5.03 23.85 2.32
N LEU A 139 5.98 24.76 2.55
CA LEU A 139 6.10 25.43 3.84
C LEU A 139 5.11 26.59 3.96
N TYR A 140 4.50 26.67 5.12
CA TYR A 140 3.60 27.73 5.57
C TYR A 140 4.07 28.28 6.91
N GLN A 141 3.58 29.47 7.22
CA GLN A 141 3.74 30.12 8.51
C GLN A 141 2.37 30.53 9.07
N VAL A 142 2.21 30.37 10.39
CA VAL A 142 1.03 30.81 11.14
C VAL A 142 1.45 31.59 12.36
N ASN A 143 0.83 32.75 12.62
CA ASN A 143 1.14 33.54 13.80
C ASN A 143 0.61 32.85 15.06
N ILE A 144 1.29 33.02 16.21
CA ILE A 144 0.86 32.47 17.51
C ILE A 144 -0.54 32.95 17.95
N SER A 145 -1.04 34.04 17.38
CA SER A 145 -2.43 34.50 17.55
C SER A 145 -3.46 33.55 16.92
N GLY A 146 -3.09 32.73 15.92
CA GLY A 146 -3.96 31.74 15.27
C GLY A 146 -4.72 32.27 14.05
N ASN A 147 -4.13 33.21 13.30
CA ASN A 147 -4.71 33.73 12.06
C ASN A 147 -4.61 32.72 10.89
N THR A 148 -5.16 33.10 9.73
CA THR A 148 -5.05 32.25 8.52
C THR A 148 -3.59 32.10 8.09
N PRO A 149 -3.07 30.85 7.92
CA PRO A 149 -1.69 30.64 7.52
C PRO A 149 -1.36 31.22 6.14
N THR A 150 -0.09 31.59 5.93
CA THR A 150 0.43 32.05 4.63
C THR A 150 1.54 31.14 4.16
N SER A 151 1.62 30.87 2.86
CA SER A 151 2.67 30.03 2.29
C SER A 151 3.97 30.80 2.09
N LEU A 152 5.10 30.09 2.20
CA LEU A 152 6.40 30.56 1.74
C LEU A 152 6.49 30.48 0.20
N PRO A 153 7.39 31.25 -0.44
CA PRO A 153 7.42 31.36 -1.89
C PRO A 153 7.85 30.07 -2.60
N MET A 154 8.62 29.20 -1.95
CA MET A 154 9.00 27.90 -2.49
C MET A 154 7.76 27.05 -2.74
N ILE A 155 7.60 26.56 -3.98
CA ILE A 155 6.44 25.76 -4.37
C ILE A 155 6.45 24.36 -3.75
N ARG A 156 7.64 23.81 -3.46
CA ARG A 156 7.85 22.57 -2.68
C ARG A 156 9.00 22.77 -1.70
N ALA A 157 8.79 22.39 -0.45
CA ALA A 157 9.79 22.40 0.61
C ALA A 157 9.36 21.50 1.78
N GLN A 158 10.20 20.54 2.14
CA GLN A 158 9.97 19.56 3.20
C GLN A 158 10.36 20.08 4.59
N SER A 159 11.45 20.84 4.67
CA SER A 159 12.03 21.38 5.89
C SER A 159 12.95 22.55 5.55
N GLY A 160 13.26 23.40 6.53
CA GLY A 160 14.12 24.56 6.33
C GLY A 160 14.07 25.55 7.47
N SER A 161 14.89 26.60 7.36
CA SER A 161 15.06 27.63 8.39
C SER A 161 15.54 28.96 7.79
N TYR A 162 15.23 30.05 8.50
CA TYR A 162 15.65 31.40 8.12
C TYR A 162 17.12 31.64 8.46
N SER A 163 17.80 32.39 7.60
CA SER A 163 19.00 33.15 7.98
C SER A 163 18.70 34.10 9.16
N ALA A 164 19.74 34.52 9.90
CA ALA A 164 19.58 35.34 11.11
C ALA A 164 18.77 36.64 10.87
N ASP A 165 18.94 37.28 9.71
CA ASP A 165 18.24 38.50 9.32
C ASP A 165 16.89 38.26 8.61
N SER A 166 16.49 36.99 8.45
CA SER A 166 15.27 36.56 7.75
C SER A 166 15.18 36.95 6.27
N SER A 167 16.29 37.37 5.64
CA SER A 167 16.32 37.75 4.21
C SER A 167 16.48 36.55 3.27
N GLN A 168 17.10 35.49 3.78
CA GLN A 168 17.32 34.22 3.09
C GLN A 168 16.73 33.04 3.87
N PHE A 169 16.49 31.94 3.17
CA PHE A 169 15.97 30.70 3.72
C PHE A 169 16.74 29.51 3.15
N VAL A 170 17.19 28.59 4.00
CA VAL A 170 17.74 27.30 3.55
C VAL A 170 16.65 26.24 3.60
N TYR A 171 16.54 25.39 2.58
CA TYR A 171 15.51 24.38 2.55
C TYR A 171 15.89 23.09 1.82
N GLN A 172 15.23 22.01 2.23
CA GLN A 172 15.17 20.73 1.53
C GLN A 172 13.95 20.76 0.59
N LYS A 173 14.19 20.72 -0.73
CA LYS A 173 13.13 20.82 -1.74
C LYS A 173 12.20 19.61 -1.77
N VAL A 174 12.76 18.40 -1.71
CA VAL A 174 12.06 17.14 -1.97
C VAL A 174 11.74 16.42 -0.67
N SER A 175 10.50 15.96 -0.54
CA SER A 175 10.07 15.01 0.49
C SER A 175 10.41 13.59 0.01
N PRO A 176 11.30 12.85 0.68
CA PRO A 176 11.60 11.47 0.28
C PRO A 176 10.36 10.58 0.48
N TRP A 177 10.22 9.56 -0.35
CA TRP A 177 9.16 8.54 -0.19
C TRP A 177 9.46 7.54 0.92
N ASP A 178 10.75 7.31 1.16
CA ASP A 178 11.26 6.40 2.15
C ASP A 178 12.35 7.13 2.95
N ASP A 179 11.99 7.60 4.15
CA ASP A 179 12.93 8.24 5.06
C ASP A 179 13.99 7.25 5.59
N GLY A 180 13.64 5.96 5.64
CA GLY A 180 14.47 4.86 6.15
C GLY A 180 15.54 4.39 5.17
N TRP A 181 15.40 4.61 3.87
CA TRP A 181 16.36 4.09 2.88
C TRP A 181 17.79 4.64 3.08
N ARG A 182 18.68 3.79 3.62
CA ARG A 182 20.11 4.09 3.83
C ARG A 182 20.89 3.98 2.52
N LYS A 183 21.89 4.85 2.33
CA LYS A 183 22.74 4.89 1.13
C LYS A 183 21.95 5.07 -0.17
N TYR A 184 20.78 5.71 -0.06
CA TYR A 184 19.97 6.04 -1.22
C TYR A 184 20.72 7.02 -2.15
N ARG A 185 20.71 6.82 -3.46
CA ARG A 185 21.43 7.63 -4.49
C ARG A 185 20.57 7.94 -5.72
N GLY A 186 19.27 7.64 -5.68
CA GLY A 186 18.34 7.98 -6.75
C GLY A 186 17.96 9.46 -6.80
N GLY A 187 17.04 9.82 -7.70
CA GLY A 187 16.76 11.22 -8.06
C GLY A 187 16.13 12.10 -6.99
N GLN A 188 15.59 11.53 -5.89
CA GLN A 188 15.07 12.34 -4.77
C GLN A 188 16.20 12.96 -3.93
N ASN A 189 17.43 12.46 -4.03
CA ASN A 189 18.59 13.16 -3.47
C ASN A 189 18.86 14.44 -4.27
N ASN A 190 18.66 15.57 -3.61
CA ASN A 190 18.87 16.89 -4.18
C ASN A 190 19.72 17.72 -3.23
N PRO A 191 20.53 18.66 -3.76
CA PRO A 191 21.24 19.61 -2.92
C PRO A 191 20.25 20.39 -2.05
N LEU A 192 20.66 20.70 -0.83
CA LEU A 192 20.04 21.76 -0.05
C LEU A 192 20.18 23.09 -0.79
N ARG A 193 19.20 23.98 -0.65
CA ARG A 193 19.16 25.25 -1.39
C ARG A 193 19.02 26.42 -0.44
N ILE A 194 19.76 27.50 -0.72
CA ILE A 194 19.52 28.82 -0.14
C ILE A 194 18.73 29.64 -1.15
N VAL A 195 17.61 30.19 -0.73
CA VAL A 195 16.82 31.12 -1.52
C VAL A 195 16.83 32.50 -0.88
N ASN A 196 17.01 33.54 -1.70
CA ASN A 196 16.75 34.92 -1.29
C ASN A 196 15.26 35.22 -1.43
N LEU A 197 14.58 35.58 -0.34
CA LEU A 197 13.12 35.63 -0.29
C LEU A 197 12.51 36.81 -1.08
N SER A 198 13.29 37.85 -1.38
CA SER A 198 12.81 39.00 -2.16
C SER A 198 13.02 38.84 -3.67
N THR A 199 14.13 38.21 -4.07
CA THR A 199 14.48 38.00 -5.48
C THR A 199 14.10 36.63 -6.02
N LEU A 200 13.84 35.67 -5.13
CA LEU A 200 13.60 34.25 -5.42
C LEU A 200 14.75 33.55 -6.16
N LYS A 201 15.97 34.12 -6.10
CA LYS A 201 17.16 33.46 -6.63
C LYS A 201 17.61 32.35 -5.70
N GLU A 202 17.91 31.20 -6.27
CA GLU A 202 18.36 30.00 -5.56
C GLU A 202 19.86 29.77 -5.75
N GLN A 203 20.49 29.21 -4.72
CA GLN A 203 21.85 28.70 -4.76
C GLN A 203 21.89 27.33 -4.08
N ASN A 204 22.42 26.34 -4.78
CA ASN A 204 22.67 25.01 -4.20
C ASN A 204 23.87 25.05 -3.25
N LEU A 205 23.77 24.32 -2.14
CA LEU A 205 24.93 23.94 -1.33
C LEU A 205 25.76 22.88 -2.09
N PRO A 206 27.05 22.69 -1.73
CA PRO A 206 27.85 21.58 -2.24
C PRO A 206 27.14 20.24 -2.06
N PHE A 207 27.18 19.40 -3.08
CA PHE A 207 26.43 18.14 -3.15
C PHE A 207 27.13 17.19 -4.13
N ASN A 208 27.22 15.92 -3.75
CA ASN A 208 27.94 14.88 -4.47
C ASN A 208 27.11 13.58 -4.61
N GLY A 209 25.77 13.70 -4.56
CA GLY A 209 24.83 12.58 -4.72
C GLY A 209 24.38 11.92 -3.41
N GLU A 210 24.96 12.31 -2.28
CA GLU A 210 24.60 11.85 -0.94
C GLU A 210 23.17 12.27 -0.53
N LYS A 211 22.62 11.63 0.50
CA LYS A 211 21.39 12.08 1.15
C LYS A 211 21.72 13.32 1.99
N VAL A 212 21.00 14.41 1.79
CA VAL A 212 21.07 15.63 2.63
C VAL A 212 19.69 16.07 3.08
N THR A 213 19.47 16.17 4.41
CA THR A 213 18.15 16.44 4.97
C THR A 213 18.20 17.36 6.20
N ASN A 214 17.02 17.86 6.60
CA ASN A 214 16.78 18.62 7.83
C ASN A 214 17.76 19.81 8.05
N PRO A 215 17.82 20.80 7.14
CA PRO A 215 18.72 21.95 7.31
C PRO A 215 18.24 22.95 8.38
N THR A 216 19.14 23.33 9.30
CA THR A 216 18.90 24.34 10.35
C THR A 216 19.99 25.40 10.33
N TRP A 217 19.63 26.67 10.18
CA TRP A 217 20.54 27.81 10.09
C TRP A 217 20.71 28.48 11.45
N GLN A 218 21.95 28.55 11.95
CA GLN A 218 22.31 29.21 13.20
C GLN A 218 23.57 30.07 13.00
N GLY A 219 23.44 31.39 13.16
CA GLY A 219 24.51 32.34 12.87
C GLY A 219 24.99 32.22 11.41
N ASP A 220 26.28 32.00 11.23
CA ASP A 220 26.90 31.79 9.91
C ASP A 220 26.88 30.32 9.45
N ASP A 221 26.40 29.39 10.28
CA ASP A 221 26.45 27.95 10.00
C ASP A 221 25.06 27.40 9.66
N ILE A 222 25.00 26.57 8.61
CA ILE A 222 23.85 25.73 8.28
C ILE A 222 24.18 24.30 8.68
N TYR A 223 23.50 23.79 9.70
CA TYR A 223 23.56 22.39 10.11
C TYR A 223 22.64 21.54 9.23
N TYR A 224 23.00 20.29 8.96
CA TYR A 224 22.19 19.34 8.20
C TYR A 224 22.63 17.90 8.44
N LEU A 225 21.77 16.94 8.12
CA LEU A 225 22.11 15.52 8.11
C LEU A 225 22.69 15.12 6.77
N SER A 226 23.74 14.29 6.76
CA SER A 226 24.32 13.75 5.54
C SER A 226 24.93 12.37 5.71
N ASP A 227 24.76 11.51 4.69
CA ASP A 227 25.38 10.17 4.59
C ASP A 227 26.57 10.12 3.61
N ILE A 228 27.24 11.25 3.36
CA ILE A 228 28.41 11.33 2.46
C ILE A 228 29.53 10.35 2.87
N GLU A 229 29.60 9.98 4.15
CA GLU A 229 30.51 8.97 4.72
C GLU A 229 29.76 7.69 5.13
N ASP A 230 28.76 7.24 4.35
CA ASP A 230 27.94 6.04 4.52
C ASP A 230 26.94 6.03 5.68
N VAL A 231 27.31 6.56 6.85
CA VAL A 231 26.44 6.67 8.04
C VAL A 231 25.98 8.11 8.19
N VAL A 232 24.67 8.31 8.39
CA VAL A 232 24.12 9.66 8.54
C VAL A 232 24.70 10.33 9.78
N ASN A 233 25.36 11.46 9.59
CA ASN A 233 25.89 12.30 10.65
C ASN A 233 25.41 13.74 10.49
N VAL A 234 25.58 14.54 11.54
CA VAL A 234 25.40 15.99 11.44
C VAL A 234 26.65 16.61 10.80
N PHE A 235 26.43 17.44 9.79
CA PHE A 235 27.41 18.30 9.16
C PHE A 235 26.99 19.76 9.33
N LYS A 236 27.94 20.67 9.09
CA LYS A 236 27.66 22.10 9.00
C LYS A 236 28.37 22.74 7.82
N TYR A 237 27.69 23.66 7.15
CA TYR A 237 28.22 24.50 6.08
C TYR A 237 28.24 25.95 6.54
N ASN A 238 29.42 26.58 6.54
CA ASN A 238 29.57 27.97 6.91
C ASN A 238 29.35 28.87 5.69
N VAL A 239 28.37 29.77 5.73
CA VAL A 239 27.98 30.58 4.55
C VAL A 239 29.00 31.65 4.18
N THR A 240 29.80 32.11 5.16
CA THR A 240 30.83 33.14 4.97
C THR A 240 32.09 32.55 4.31
N SER A 241 32.64 31.47 4.87
CA SER A 241 33.84 30.78 4.37
C SER A 241 33.56 29.79 3.23
N LYS A 242 32.29 29.40 3.05
CA LYS A 242 31.83 28.39 2.08
C LYS A 242 32.43 26.99 2.30
N GLN A 243 32.75 26.64 3.55
CA GLN A 243 33.32 25.35 3.90
C GLN A 243 32.29 24.46 4.62
N ALA A 244 32.24 23.19 4.24
CA ALA A 244 31.51 22.15 4.95
C ALA A 244 32.44 21.40 5.91
N SER A 245 31.95 21.04 7.10
CA SER A 245 32.69 20.28 8.10
C SER A 245 31.76 19.32 8.85
N LYS A 246 32.33 18.22 9.33
CA LYS A 246 31.60 17.21 10.10
C LYS A 246 31.45 17.65 11.56
N VAL A 247 30.27 17.41 12.14
CA VAL A 247 29.91 17.78 13.52
C VAL A 247 29.84 16.57 14.43
N THR A 248 29.24 15.46 13.98
CA THR A 248 29.24 14.16 14.68
C THR A 248 30.01 13.11 13.88
N ASN A 249 30.51 12.05 14.52
CA ASN A 249 31.35 11.05 13.84
C ASN A 249 30.98 9.60 14.22
N HIS A 250 29.73 9.22 13.95
CA HIS A 250 29.22 7.86 14.15
C HIS A 250 29.52 6.99 12.94
N GLN A 251 29.74 5.69 13.21
CA GLN A 251 30.16 4.69 12.23
C GLN A 251 29.28 3.43 12.27
N ASP A 252 28.31 3.38 13.19
CA ASP A 252 27.43 2.26 13.44
C ASP A 252 25.99 2.54 12.96
N TYR A 253 25.33 3.55 13.54
CA TYR A 253 23.95 3.90 13.24
C TYR A 253 23.78 5.35 12.84
N ASP A 254 22.78 5.57 11.99
CA ASP A 254 22.41 6.88 11.49
C ASP A 254 21.91 7.80 12.61
N VAL A 255 22.34 9.05 12.58
CA VAL A 255 21.65 10.14 13.29
C VAL A 255 20.32 10.39 12.58
N LYS A 256 19.21 10.29 13.33
CA LYS A 256 17.85 10.29 12.76
C LYS A 256 17.21 11.67 12.75
N ASP A 257 17.46 12.46 13.79
CA ASP A 257 17.01 13.84 13.89
C ASP A 257 17.89 14.64 14.88
N TYR A 258 17.83 15.97 14.82
CA TYR A 258 18.60 16.84 15.72
C TYR A 258 17.94 18.20 15.95
N GLY A 259 18.36 18.87 17.02
CA GLY A 259 18.08 20.28 17.31
C GLY A 259 19.36 21.01 17.73
N SER A 260 19.40 22.32 17.50
CA SER A 260 20.57 23.16 17.79
C SER A 260 20.16 24.59 18.15
N ASP A 261 20.73 25.10 19.24
CA ASP A 261 20.61 26.52 19.66
C ASP A 261 21.82 27.36 19.18
N GLY A 262 22.68 26.79 18.33
CA GLY A 262 23.92 27.40 17.85
C GLY A 262 25.13 27.20 18.77
N THR A 263 24.92 26.82 20.04
CA THR A 263 25.98 26.52 21.02
C THR A 263 26.03 25.03 21.36
N ASN A 264 24.85 24.43 21.55
CA ASN A 264 24.63 23.05 21.90
C ASN A 264 23.86 22.37 20.78
N LEU A 265 24.16 21.09 20.55
CA LEU A 265 23.42 20.26 19.61
C LEU A 265 22.92 19.01 20.32
N VAL A 266 21.61 18.76 20.25
CA VAL A 266 20.99 17.52 20.72
C VAL A 266 20.60 16.68 19.51
N TYR A 267 20.84 15.38 19.53
CA TYR A 267 20.49 14.52 18.40
C TYR A 267 20.08 13.11 18.82
N GLU A 268 19.24 12.50 18.00
CA GLU A 268 18.76 11.14 18.14
C GLU A 268 19.68 10.17 17.37
N GLN A 269 20.14 9.12 18.04
CA GLN A 269 20.78 7.98 17.38
C GLN A 269 20.50 6.70 18.17
N HIS A 270 20.09 5.64 17.45
CA HIS A 270 19.84 4.31 18.00
C HIS A 270 18.97 4.31 19.28
N GLY A 271 17.90 5.11 19.25
CA GLY A 271 16.93 5.25 20.34
C GLY A 271 17.41 6.08 21.54
N LYS A 272 18.59 6.72 21.49
CA LYS A 272 19.10 7.59 22.55
C LYS A 272 19.16 9.04 22.08
N LEU A 273 19.10 9.96 23.03
CA LEU A 273 19.49 11.35 22.80
C LEU A 273 20.93 11.57 23.26
N PHE A 274 21.68 12.30 22.45
CA PHE A 274 23.04 12.73 22.76
C PHE A 274 23.12 14.25 22.78
N LEU A 275 23.90 14.79 23.71
CA LEU A 275 24.29 16.20 23.73
C LEU A 275 25.71 16.33 23.21
N LEU A 276 25.90 17.15 22.19
CA LEU A 276 27.20 17.66 21.76
C LEU A 276 27.39 19.08 22.30
N LYS A 277 28.40 19.24 23.16
CA LYS A 277 28.78 20.54 23.74
C LYS A 277 30.30 20.64 23.79
N GLU A 278 30.85 21.76 23.32
CA GLU A 278 32.31 22.00 23.28
C GLU A 278 33.09 20.87 22.59
N GLY A 279 32.52 20.28 21.54
CA GLY A 279 33.11 19.17 20.79
C GLY A 279 32.98 17.79 21.46
N ASN A 280 32.45 17.70 22.68
CA ASN A 280 32.26 16.45 23.40
C ASN A 280 30.82 15.96 23.26
N SER A 281 30.64 14.71 22.81
CA SER A 281 29.32 14.10 22.67
C SER A 281 29.07 13.07 23.77
N ASN A 282 27.98 13.24 24.52
CA ASN A 282 27.61 12.35 25.62
C ASN A 282 26.13 11.95 25.52
N ALA A 283 25.81 10.69 25.80
CA ALA A 283 24.43 10.23 25.88
C ALA A 283 23.73 10.86 27.09
N LEU A 284 22.49 11.31 26.90
CA LEU A 284 21.63 11.82 27.97
C LEU A 284 20.87 10.66 28.61
N ALA A 285 21.16 10.37 29.87
CA ALA A 285 20.47 9.34 30.66
C ALA A 285 19.10 9.83 31.17
N ILE A 286 18.20 10.13 30.24
CA ILE A 286 16.87 10.68 30.54
C ILE A 286 16.00 9.58 31.17
N THR A 287 15.29 9.92 32.24
CA THR A 287 14.36 9.01 32.92
C THR A 287 12.92 9.49 32.76
N ILE A 288 12.05 8.60 32.27
CA ILE A 288 10.61 8.82 32.18
C ILE A 288 9.89 7.87 33.15
N ASN A 289 9.15 8.46 34.10
CA ASN A 289 8.31 7.74 35.05
C ASN A 289 6.85 8.18 34.84
N ALA A 290 6.11 7.46 34.01
CA ALA A 290 4.71 7.75 33.73
C ALA A 290 3.92 6.51 33.32
N ASP A 291 2.59 6.63 33.38
CA ASP A 291 1.66 5.63 32.88
C ASP A 291 1.47 5.76 31.36
N PHE A 292 1.25 4.63 30.68
CA PHE A 292 0.90 4.58 29.26
C PHE A 292 -0.32 3.68 29.10
N PRO A 293 -1.55 4.21 29.23
CA PRO A 293 -2.77 3.40 29.22
C PRO A 293 -2.92 2.48 28.00
N TRP A 294 -2.40 2.90 26.84
CA TRP A 294 -2.42 2.12 25.59
C TRP A 294 -1.35 1.01 25.51
N ALA A 295 -0.33 1.06 26.36
CA ALA A 295 0.63 -0.03 26.52
C ALA A 295 0.21 -1.02 27.62
N ALA A 296 -0.91 -0.76 28.30
CA ALA A 296 -1.44 -1.65 29.35
C ALA A 296 -2.15 -2.86 28.75
N ALA A 297 -1.95 -4.02 29.39
CA ALA A 297 -2.65 -5.23 29.00
C ALA A 297 -4.17 -5.10 29.19
N SER A 298 -4.95 -5.57 28.22
CA SER A 298 -6.40 -5.39 28.21
C SER A 298 -7.12 -6.45 27.39
N TRP A 299 -8.42 -6.65 27.69
CA TRP A 299 -9.32 -7.45 26.86
C TRP A 299 -9.67 -6.71 25.58
N ASN A 300 -9.44 -7.36 24.44
CA ASN A 300 -9.71 -6.83 23.12
C ASN A 300 -10.58 -7.79 22.32
N LYS A 301 -11.52 -7.23 21.56
CA LYS A 301 -12.25 -7.97 20.52
C LYS A 301 -11.40 -8.02 19.27
N VAL A 302 -11.11 -9.22 18.79
CA VAL A 302 -10.19 -9.44 17.66
C VAL A 302 -10.88 -9.93 16.38
N ASN A 303 -12.22 -9.88 16.35
CA ASN A 303 -13.06 -10.27 15.22
C ASN A 303 -12.69 -9.57 13.89
N GLU A 304 -12.13 -8.37 13.98
CA GLU A 304 -11.76 -7.51 12.83
C GLU A 304 -10.50 -8.00 12.10
N HIS A 305 -9.73 -8.92 12.70
CA HIS A 305 -8.44 -9.40 12.21
C HIS A 305 -8.41 -10.92 12.08
N ILE A 306 -9.42 -11.50 11.42
CA ILE A 306 -9.48 -12.92 11.09
C ILE A 306 -8.63 -13.18 9.83
N GLU A 307 -7.63 -14.05 9.94
CA GLU A 307 -6.70 -14.40 8.86
C GLU A 307 -7.08 -15.74 8.19
N ALA A 308 -7.65 -16.68 8.95
CA ALA A 308 -8.07 -17.98 8.43
C ALA A 308 -9.31 -18.51 9.13
N ILE A 309 -10.06 -19.36 8.42
CA ILE A 309 -11.27 -20.01 8.90
C ILE A 309 -11.24 -21.51 8.59
N ALA A 310 -11.84 -22.31 9.46
CA ALA A 310 -12.17 -23.70 9.20
C ALA A 310 -13.46 -24.10 9.93
N LEU A 311 -14.02 -25.26 9.60
CA LEU A 311 -15.23 -25.78 10.24
C LEU A 311 -14.97 -27.20 10.74
N SER A 312 -15.44 -27.50 11.96
CA SER A 312 -15.36 -28.86 12.50
C SER A 312 -16.13 -29.83 11.60
N PRO A 313 -15.72 -31.11 11.49
CA PRO A 313 -16.34 -32.05 10.56
C PRO A 313 -17.85 -32.18 10.69
N ASN A 314 -18.42 -32.03 11.89
CA ASN A 314 -19.86 -32.14 12.14
C ASN A 314 -20.58 -30.78 12.29
N GLY A 315 -19.96 -29.68 11.85
CA GLY A 315 -20.53 -28.33 11.92
C GLY A 315 -20.75 -27.75 13.32
N LYS A 316 -20.41 -28.46 14.41
CA LYS A 316 -20.71 -28.01 15.78
C LYS A 316 -19.83 -26.86 16.25
N ARG A 317 -18.65 -26.65 15.65
CA ARG A 317 -17.73 -25.56 15.98
C ARG A 317 -17.04 -24.99 14.75
N ALA A 318 -16.99 -23.67 14.65
CA ALA A 318 -16.13 -22.96 13.70
C ALA A 318 -14.75 -22.73 14.32
N LEU A 319 -13.72 -22.69 13.49
CA LEU A 319 -12.35 -22.34 13.86
C LEU A 319 -11.98 -21.01 13.20
N PHE A 320 -11.37 -20.12 13.95
CA PHE A 320 -10.90 -18.83 13.48
C PHE A 320 -9.45 -18.64 13.91
N THR A 321 -8.57 -18.37 12.96
CA THR A 321 -7.23 -17.83 13.28
C THR A 321 -7.32 -16.32 13.22
N ALA A 322 -7.12 -15.66 14.35
CA ALA A 322 -7.25 -14.21 14.45
C ALA A 322 -6.21 -13.64 15.41
N ARG A 323 -5.54 -12.57 14.99
CA ARG A 323 -4.55 -11.85 15.80
C ARG A 323 -3.48 -12.75 16.44
N GLY A 324 -2.96 -13.67 15.62
CA GLY A 324 -1.94 -14.64 16.04
C GLY A 324 -2.44 -15.76 16.95
N GLU A 325 -3.75 -15.98 17.09
CA GLU A 325 -4.30 -17.03 17.97
C GLU A 325 -5.34 -17.88 17.23
N VAL A 326 -5.48 -19.15 17.63
CA VAL A 326 -6.46 -20.10 17.09
C VAL A 326 -7.63 -20.24 18.06
N PHE A 327 -8.82 -19.82 17.62
CA PHE A 327 -10.05 -19.86 18.39
C PHE A 327 -11.03 -20.89 17.85
N SER A 328 -11.68 -21.63 18.73
CA SER A 328 -12.82 -22.47 18.39
C SER A 328 -14.12 -21.89 18.95
N VAL A 329 -15.08 -21.58 18.09
CA VAL A 329 -16.37 -20.94 18.40
C VAL A 329 -17.50 -21.97 18.23
N PRO A 330 -18.40 -22.16 19.22
CA PRO A 330 -19.50 -23.10 19.10
C PRO A 330 -20.61 -22.59 18.19
N ALA A 331 -21.26 -23.51 17.47
CA ALA A 331 -22.41 -23.21 16.61
C ALA A 331 -23.65 -22.78 17.41
N LYS A 332 -23.93 -23.45 18.54
CA LYS A 332 -25.16 -23.25 19.34
C LYS A 332 -24.92 -23.18 20.85
N HIS A 333 -24.14 -24.12 21.41
CA HIS A 333 -23.98 -24.26 22.87
C HIS A 333 -22.50 -24.30 23.30
N GLY A 334 -22.21 -23.71 24.47
CA GLY A 334 -20.88 -23.61 25.06
C GLY A 334 -20.19 -22.28 24.78
N ASP A 335 -18.91 -22.20 25.13
CA ASP A 335 -18.10 -20.97 25.02
C ASP A 335 -17.07 -21.04 23.88
N THR A 336 -16.66 -19.86 23.39
CA THR A 336 -15.45 -19.68 22.57
C THR A 336 -14.22 -20.12 23.37
N ARG A 337 -13.31 -20.84 22.72
CA ARG A 337 -12.04 -21.31 23.32
C ARG A 337 -10.88 -20.73 22.53
N ASN A 338 -9.96 -20.02 23.18
CA ASN A 338 -8.62 -19.84 22.63
C ASN A 338 -7.82 -21.15 22.86
N LEU A 339 -7.45 -21.81 21.78
CA LEU A 339 -6.77 -23.11 21.79
C LEU A 339 -5.25 -22.99 21.94
N SER A 340 -4.64 -21.97 21.33
CA SER A 340 -3.19 -21.75 21.28
C SER A 340 -2.65 -21.05 22.53
N LYS A 341 -3.28 -19.98 23.00
CA LYS A 341 -2.87 -19.21 24.19
C LYS A 341 -1.36 -18.90 24.23
N SER A 342 -0.76 -18.58 23.08
CA SER A 342 0.70 -18.52 22.94
C SER A 342 1.24 -17.08 23.01
N SER A 343 0.45 -16.07 22.63
CA SER A 343 0.93 -14.71 22.34
C SER A 343 2.01 -14.66 21.24
N HIS A 344 2.07 -15.71 20.42
CA HIS A 344 2.96 -15.87 19.28
C HIS A 344 2.16 -15.77 17.97
N ARG A 345 2.80 -15.99 16.81
CA ARG A 345 2.09 -15.96 15.54
C ARG A 345 1.65 -17.36 15.15
N GLU A 346 0.39 -17.65 15.45
CA GLU A 346 -0.31 -18.83 14.94
C GLU A 346 -0.96 -18.52 13.58
N THR A 347 -0.80 -19.41 12.59
CA THR A 347 -1.43 -19.28 11.27
C THR A 347 -2.14 -20.56 10.82
N THR A 348 -3.20 -20.39 10.03
CA THR A 348 -3.85 -21.48 9.27
C THR A 348 -4.33 -22.66 10.12
N GLY A 349 -5.19 -22.40 11.12
CA GLY A 349 -5.84 -23.46 11.88
C GLY A 349 -6.84 -24.28 11.05
N VAL A 350 -6.75 -25.62 11.12
CA VAL A 350 -7.66 -26.57 10.44
C VAL A 350 -7.97 -27.80 11.30
N TRP A 351 -9.16 -28.38 11.10
CA TRP A 351 -9.62 -29.59 11.80
C TRP A 351 -9.19 -30.88 11.11
N SER A 352 -8.83 -31.90 11.90
CA SER A 352 -8.75 -33.28 11.40
C SER A 352 -10.13 -33.76 10.95
N ALA A 353 -10.13 -34.71 10.03
CA ALA A 353 -11.35 -35.28 9.45
C ALA A 353 -12.26 -35.96 10.50
N ASP A 354 -11.66 -36.58 11.52
CA ASP A 354 -12.37 -37.25 12.63
C ASP A 354 -12.82 -36.29 13.74
N GLY A 355 -12.40 -35.01 13.67
CA GLY A 355 -12.74 -33.96 14.63
C GLY A 355 -12.06 -34.10 16.00
N GLN A 356 -11.08 -34.99 16.15
CA GLN A 356 -10.35 -35.16 17.41
C GLN A 356 -9.21 -34.17 17.57
N GLU A 357 -8.59 -33.78 16.45
CA GLU A 357 -7.39 -32.96 16.41
C GLU A 357 -7.55 -31.69 15.57
N ILE A 358 -6.67 -30.74 15.83
CA ILE A 358 -6.57 -29.46 15.15
C ILE A 358 -5.09 -29.23 14.86
N ALA A 359 -4.80 -28.83 13.62
CA ALA A 359 -3.47 -28.48 13.17
C ALA A 359 -3.36 -26.98 12.85
N TRP A 360 -2.21 -26.38 13.13
CA TRP A 360 -1.89 -25.01 12.74
C TRP A 360 -0.37 -24.81 12.71
N PHE A 361 0.11 -23.72 12.11
CA PHE A 361 1.51 -23.34 12.15
C PHE A 361 1.78 -22.37 13.31
N SER A 362 2.83 -22.63 14.09
CA SER A 362 3.25 -21.78 15.22
C SER A 362 4.71 -21.40 15.09
N ASP A 363 5.03 -20.15 15.38
CA ASP A 363 6.42 -19.69 15.51
C ASP A 363 6.91 -19.54 16.95
N GLU A 364 6.18 -20.07 17.95
CA GLU A 364 6.55 -20.03 19.38
C GLU A 364 7.98 -20.53 19.63
N SER A 365 8.47 -21.45 18.80
CA SER A 365 9.85 -21.98 18.89
C SER A 365 10.95 -21.05 18.35
N GLY A 366 10.59 -19.90 17.77
CA GLY A 366 11.45 -18.98 17.02
C GLY A 366 11.46 -19.21 15.50
N GLU A 367 11.10 -20.41 15.05
CA GLU A 367 10.82 -20.73 13.64
C GLU A 367 9.49 -21.47 13.54
N TYR A 368 8.84 -21.42 12.38
CA TYR A 368 7.56 -22.10 12.19
C TYR A 368 7.67 -23.62 12.35
N ARG A 369 6.73 -24.17 13.11
CA ARG A 369 6.48 -25.59 13.29
C ARG A 369 5.02 -25.89 13.03
N LEU A 370 4.73 -27.12 12.63
CA LEU A 370 3.37 -27.60 12.57
C LEU A 370 2.97 -28.12 13.96
N VAL A 371 1.96 -27.52 14.56
CA VAL A 371 1.39 -27.95 15.84
C VAL A 371 0.16 -28.80 15.58
N ILE A 372 0.08 -29.95 16.25
CA ILE A 372 -1.11 -30.80 16.33
C ILE A 372 -1.55 -30.84 17.78
N ALA A 373 -2.83 -30.58 18.05
CA ALA A 373 -3.41 -30.66 19.38
C ALA A 373 -4.80 -31.26 19.33
N ASN A 374 -5.30 -31.76 20.46
CA ASN A 374 -6.69 -32.18 20.52
C ASN A 374 -7.66 -31.00 20.38
N GLN A 375 -8.95 -31.27 20.19
CA GLN A 375 -10.01 -30.26 20.03
C GLN A 375 -10.18 -29.24 21.19
N SER A 376 -9.48 -29.45 22.31
CA SER A 376 -9.43 -28.53 23.45
C SER A 376 -8.13 -27.70 23.51
N GLY A 377 -7.23 -27.87 22.53
CA GLY A 377 -5.91 -27.22 22.48
C GLY A 377 -4.87 -27.84 23.41
N GLN A 378 -5.14 -29.04 23.94
CA GLN A 378 -4.27 -29.78 24.85
C GLN A 378 -3.53 -30.91 24.11
N SER A 379 -2.62 -31.61 24.80
CA SER A 379 -1.82 -32.72 24.24
C SER A 379 -1.09 -32.34 22.96
N ARG A 380 -0.37 -31.20 23.00
CA ARG A 380 0.28 -30.63 21.81
C ARG A 380 1.51 -31.44 21.40
N THR A 381 1.61 -31.71 20.10
CA THR A 381 2.80 -32.24 19.44
C THR A 381 3.29 -31.23 18.40
N GLU A 382 4.60 -30.98 18.36
CA GLU A 382 5.22 -30.11 17.37
C GLU A 382 6.03 -30.91 16.37
N ILE A 383 5.74 -30.72 15.08
CA ILE A 383 6.50 -31.29 13.97
C ILE A 383 7.37 -30.20 13.37
N LYS A 384 8.68 -30.44 13.37
CA LYS A 384 9.65 -29.54 12.76
C LYS A 384 9.51 -29.59 11.24
N LEU A 385 9.37 -28.42 10.63
CA LEU A 385 9.32 -28.27 9.17
C LEU A 385 10.72 -28.44 8.56
N ARG A 386 10.75 -28.87 7.29
CA ARG A 386 12.01 -29.22 6.61
C ARG A 386 12.86 -27.99 6.31
N GLU A 387 12.22 -26.89 5.97
CA GLU A 387 12.87 -25.61 5.65
C GLU A 387 12.48 -24.55 6.70
N ARG A 388 13.10 -23.38 6.60
CA ARG A 388 12.64 -22.17 7.29
C ARG A 388 11.90 -21.31 6.29
N GLY A 389 10.94 -20.53 6.76
CA GLY A 389 10.08 -19.72 5.92
C GLY A 389 8.72 -19.49 6.56
N PHE A 390 7.74 -19.09 5.76
CA PHE A 390 6.36 -18.86 6.15
C PHE A 390 5.45 -19.86 5.45
N TYR A 391 4.52 -20.47 6.19
CA TYR A 391 3.71 -21.59 5.71
C TYR A 391 2.22 -21.26 5.77
N GLY A 392 1.44 -21.85 4.85
CA GLY A 392 0.01 -21.63 4.73
C GLY A 392 -0.71 -22.76 3.98
N ASN A 393 -1.99 -22.54 3.66
CA ASN A 393 -2.82 -23.46 2.87
C ASN A 393 -2.86 -24.91 3.39
N LEU A 394 -2.87 -25.10 4.70
CA LEU A 394 -2.87 -26.39 5.38
C LEU A 394 -4.18 -27.17 5.18
N ASN A 395 -4.11 -28.43 4.76
CA ASN A 395 -5.28 -29.29 4.47
C ASN A 395 -5.03 -30.72 4.99
N TRP A 396 -6.04 -31.35 5.59
CA TRP A 396 -5.97 -32.71 6.14
C TRP A 396 -6.39 -33.76 5.12
N SER A 397 -5.77 -34.93 5.19
CA SER A 397 -6.32 -36.14 4.58
C SER A 397 -7.59 -36.60 5.33
N HIS A 398 -8.49 -37.28 4.62
CA HIS A 398 -9.76 -37.77 5.15
C HIS A 398 -9.56 -38.85 6.23
N ASP A 399 -8.44 -39.59 6.20
CA ASP A 399 -8.02 -40.56 7.21
C ASP A 399 -7.40 -39.93 8.48
N SER A 400 -7.23 -38.60 8.51
CA SER A 400 -6.55 -37.86 9.61
C SER A 400 -5.10 -38.30 9.87
N LYS A 401 -4.36 -38.84 8.89
CA LYS A 401 -2.96 -39.28 9.08
C LYS A 401 -1.94 -38.40 8.36
N LYS A 402 -2.37 -37.54 7.45
CA LYS A 402 -1.49 -36.73 6.60
C LYS A 402 -2.03 -35.32 6.47
N LEU A 403 -1.12 -34.40 6.16
CA LEU A 403 -1.43 -33.01 5.87
C LEU A 403 -0.69 -32.57 4.60
N ALA A 404 -1.32 -31.73 3.81
CA ALA A 404 -0.70 -31.01 2.69
C ALA A 404 -0.69 -29.51 2.97
N TYR A 405 0.34 -28.80 2.51
CA TYR A 405 0.47 -27.35 2.73
C TYR A 405 1.39 -26.70 1.70
N THR A 406 1.44 -25.37 1.72
CA THR A 406 2.36 -24.57 0.89
C THR A 406 3.25 -23.66 1.72
N ASP A 407 4.28 -23.08 1.10
CA ASP A 407 5.18 -22.11 1.72
C ASP A 407 5.39 -20.85 0.89
N GLU A 408 6.21 -19.92 1.39
CA GLU A 408 6.50 -18.66 0.74
C GLU A 408 7.24 -18.82 -0.60
N LYS A 409 7.97 -19.93 -0.78
CA LYS A 409 8.69 -20.27 -2.02
C LYS A 409 7.78 -20.93 -3.06
N GLN A 410 6.48 -21.00 -2.77
CA GLN A 410 5.46 -21.62 -3.59
C GLN A 410 5.68 -23.12 -3.80
N GLN A 411 6.21 -23.79 -2.78
CA GLN A 411 6.39 -25.24 -2.75
C GLN A 411 5.16 -25.94 -2.18
N PHE A 412 4.85 -27.13 -2.69
CA PHE A 412 3.78 -27.99 -2.21
C PHE A 412 4.38 -29.13 -1.38
N TRP A 413 3.90 -29.29 -0.15
CA TRP A 413 4.45 -30.23 0.82
C TRP A 413 3.40 -31.24 1.28
N LEU A 414 3.85 -32.47 1.54
CA LEU A 414 3.10 -33.54 2.21
C LEU A 414 3.81 -33.89 3.52
N VAL A 415 3.11 -33.93 4.64
CA VAL A 415 3.62 -34.49 5.90
C VAL A 415 2.80 -35.70 6.33
N ASP A 416 3.51 -36.78 6.66
CA ASP A 416 3.00 -37.99 7.28
C ASP A 416 3.16 -37.84 8.80
N LEU A 417 2.06 -37.91 9.55
CA LEU A 417 2.04 -37.60 10.98
C LEU A 417 2.68 -38.68 11.84
N ASP A 418 2.56 -39.96 11.44
CA ASP A 418 3.21 -41.07 12.14
C ASP A 418 4.73 -40.97 12.01
N LYS A 419 5.21 -40.56 10.83
CA LYS A 419 6.64 -40.38 10.56
C LYS A 419 7.18 -39.02 10.96
N GLN A 420 6.30 -38.06 11.25
CA GLN A 420 6.62 -36.66 11.53
C GLN A 420 7.60 -36.05 10.50
N ARG A 421 7.37 -36.34 9.21
CA ARG A 421 8.31 -35.96 8.14
C ARG A 421 7.60 -35.36 6.94
N SER A 422 8.03 -34.15 6.58
CA SER A 422 7.60 -33.47 5.35
C SER A 422 8.39 -33.93 4.10
N THR A 423 7.68 -34.08 2.99
CA THR A 423 8.18 -34.43 1.66
C THR A 423 7.72 -33.36 0.67
N LEU A 424 8.63 -32.87 -0.15
CA LEU A 424 8.31 -31.94 -1.23
C LEU A 424 7.60 -32.72 -2.35
N ILE A 425 6.43 -32.25 -2.77
CA ILE A 425 5.62 -32.84 -3.83
C ILE A 425 6.01 -32.22 -5.17
N ASP A 426 5.91 -30.90 -5.27
CA ASP A 426 6.20 -30.09 -6.46
C ASP A 426 6.39 -28.62 -6.03
N GLN A 427 6.64 -27.72 -6.97
CA GLN A 427 6.79 -26.28 -6.75
C GLN A 427 6.26 -25.48 -7.95
N ASP A 428 5.58 -24.37 -7.66
CA ASP A 428 5.36 -23.33 -8.66
C ASP A 428 6.63 -22.46 -8.78
N THR A 429 7.13 -22.33 -10.01
CA THR A 429 8.36 -21.59 -10.30
C THR A 429 8.09 -20.23 -10.95
N ARG A 430 6.81 -19.88 -11.13
CA ARG A 430 6.38 -18.55 -11.56
C ARG A 430 5.96 -17.73 -10.35
N VAL A 431 6.05 -16.42 -10.47
CA VAL A 431 5.62 -15.53 -9.42
C VAL A 431 4.10 -15.47 -9.44
N ILE A 432 3.46 -16.06 -8.42
CA ILE A 432 2.04 -15.89 -8.16
C ILE A 432 1.90 -14.86 -7.04
N VAL A 433 1.25 -13.75 -7.35
CA VAL A 433 0.94 -12.67 -6.40
C VAL A 433 -0.26 -12.99 -5.52
N ASP A 434 -1.21 -13.77 -6.07
CA ASP A 434 -2.39 -14.24 -5.36
C ASP A 434 -2.05 -15.39 -4.40
N ASN A 435 -2.98 -15.70 -3.49
CA ASN A 435 -2.84 -16.90 -2.65
C ASN A 435 -2.85 -18.16 -3.52
N LEU A 436 -1.90 -19.06 -3.26
CA LEU A 436 -1.89 -20.38 -3.89
C LEU A 436 -3.18 -21.12 -3.58
N VAL A 437 -3.70 -21.83 -4.58
CA VAL A 437 -4.82 -22.75 -4.39
C VAL A 437 -4.35 -23.86 -3.45
N GLN A 438 -5.12 -24.07 -2.38
CA GLN A 438 -4.82 -25.10 -1.39
C GLN A 438 -4.76 -26.49 -2.06
N PRO A 439 -3.70 -27.29 -1.81
CA PRO A 439 -3.66 -28.68 -2.26
C PRO A 439 -4.74 -29.50 -1.55
N GLN A 440 -5.46 -30.35 -2.29
CA GLN A 440 -6.56 -31.16 -1.74
C GLN A 440 -6.35 -32.65 -2.01
N PHE A 441 -6.56 -33.46 -0.98
CA PHE A 441 -6.54 -34.92 -1.09
C PHE A 441 -7.76 -35.43 -1.88
N SER A 442 -7.58 -36.52 -2.63
CA SER A 442 -8.71 -37.33 -3.09
C SER A 442 -9.45 -37.94 -1.89
N ILE A 443 -10.73 -38.31 -2.06
CA ILE A 443 -11.56 -38.85 -0.98
C ILE A 443 -10.99 -40.14 -0.34
N ASP A 444 -10.16 -40.88 -1.09
CA ASP A 444 -9.47 -42.09 -0.64
C ASP A 444 -8.02 -41.85 -0.18
N ASP A 445 -7.61 -40.58 -0.11
CA ASP A 445 -6.28 -40.11 0.29
C ASP A 445 -5.09 -40.71 -0.49
N LYS A 446 -5.31 -41.23 -1.70
CA LYS A 446 -4.22 -41.77 -2.55
C LYS A 446 -3.59 -40.72 -3.46
N PHE A 447 -4.30 -39.62 -3.71
CA PHE A 447 -3.88 -38.57 -4.63
C PHE A 447 -4.00 -37.18 -4.01
N ILE A 448 -3.23 -36.22 -4.53
CA ILE A 448 -3.33 -34.79 -4.16
C ILE A 448 -3.45 -33.98 -5.45
N ALA A 449 -4.50 -33.17 -5.57
CA ALA A 449 -4.65 -32.21 -6.66
C ALA A 449 -4.12 -30.83 -6.24
N TYR A 450 -3.50 -30.12 -7.18
CA TYR A 450 -2.97 -28.77 -6.97
C TYR A 450 -2.88 -28.00 -8.30
N VAL A 451 -2.76 -26.66 -8.22
CA VAL A 451 -2.58 -25.78 -9.38
C VAL A 451 -1.12 -25.35 -9.50
N LYS A 452 -0.59 -25.35 -10.72
CA LYS A 452 0.77 -24.88 -11.06
C LYS A 452 0.77 -24.04 -12.33
N THR A 453 1.58 -23.00 -12.35
CA THR A 453 1.76 -22.09 -13.48
C THR A 453 2.90 -22.56 -14.38
N GLU A 454 2.59 -22.69 -15.67
CA GLU A 454 3.53 -23.18 -16.67
C GLU A 454 4.42 -22.08 -17.25
N ALA A 455 5.38 -22.47 -18.11
CA ALA A 455 6.29 -21.52 -18.75
C ALA A 455 5.61 -20.51 -19.68
N ASN A 456 4.39 -20.79 -20.12
CA ASN A 456 3.55 -19.88 -20.89
C ASN A 456 2.60 -19.04 -20.02
N PHE A 457 2.81 -19.05 -18.69
CA PHE A 457 2.02 -18.33 -17.69
C PHE A 457 0.57 -18.78 -17.52
N LEU A 458 0.15 -19.89 -18.14
CA LEU A 458 -1.16 -20.47 -17.91
C LEU A 458 -1.10 -21.44 -16.72
N ARG A 459 -2.15 -21.42 -15.90
CA ARG A 459 -2.30 -22.32 -14.76
C ARG A 459 -2.89 -23.65 -15.20
N ASN A 460 -2.42 -24.72 -14.59
CA ASN A 460 -2.84 -26.09 -14.84
C ASN A 460 -3.09 -26.86 -13.56
N VAL A 461 -3.98 -27.83 -13.62
CA VAL A 461 -4.26 -28.76 -12.52
C VAL A 461 -3.40 -30.00 -12.70
N TYR A 462 -2.68 -30.34 -11.64
CA TYR A 462 -1.88 -31.54 -11.52
C TYR A 462 -2.48 -32.47 -10.47
N VAL A 463 -2.27 -33.77 -10.65
CA VAL A 463 -2.60 -34.81 -9.68
C VAL A 463 -1.34 -35.59 -9.32
N TYR A 464 -0.96 -35.55 -8.05
CA TYR A 464 0.16 -36.29 -7.48
C TYR A 464 -0.28 -37.65 -6.93
N SER A 465 0.34 -38.73 -7.37
CA SER A 465 0.20 -40.06 -6.76
C SER A 465 1.09 -40.16 -5.53
N ILE A 466 0.49 -40.35 -4.35
CA ILE A 466 1.25 -40.50 -3.09
C ILE A 466 2.07 -41.80 -3.09
N LYS A 467 1.50 -42.86 -3.69
CA LYS A 467 2.15 -44.17 -3.79
C LYS A 467 3.37 -44.13 -4.70
N ASP A 468 3.19 -43.60 -5.90
CA ASP A 468 4.22 -43.63 -6.95
C ASP A 468 5.18 -42.44 -6.87
N LYS A 469 4.79 -41.40 -6.13
CA LYS A 469 5.52 -40.15 -5.91
C LYS A 469 5.75 -39.36 -7.20
N THR A 470 4.74 -39.36 -8.06
CA THR A 470 4.78 -38.70 -9.38
C THR A 470 3.59 -37.78 -9.56
N SER A 471 3.82 -36.60 -10.13
CA SER A 471 2.78 -35.67 -10.55
C SER A 471 2.41 -35.87 -12.01
N HIS A 472 1.12 -35.86 -12.30
CA HIS A 472 0.55 -36.00 -13.63
C HIS A 472 -0.24 -34.75 -13.98
N LEU A 473 0.05 -34.15 -15.14
CA LEU A 473 -0.77 -33.07 -15.69
C LEU A 473 -2.12 -33.65 -16.14
N VAL A 474 -3.22 -33.09 -15.65
CA VAL A 474 -4.58 -33.55 -15.98
C VAL A 474 -5.43 -32.50 -16.71
N THR A 475 -4.83 -31.35 -17.03
CA THR A 475 -5.39 -30.27 -17.87
C THR A 475 -4.48 -29.97 -19.07
N THR A 476 -4.66 -28.83 -19.73
CA THR A 476 -3.90 -28.44 -20.93
C THR A 476 -3.26 -27.05 -20.82
N ASN A 477 -2.05 -26.93 -21.32
CA ASN A 477 -1.32 -25.67 -21.48
C ASN A 477 -1.89 -24.76 -22.59
N MET A 478 -3.11 -25.03 -23.07
CA MET A 478 -3.85 -24.19 -24.02
C MET A 478 -5.04 -23.45 -23.39
N ALA A 479 -5.29 -23.65 -22.11
CA ALA A 479 -6.29 -22.95 -21.32
C ALA A 479 -5.73 -22.63 -19.93
N ASP A 480 -6.23 -21.57 -19.30
CA ASP A 480 -5.95 -21.30 -17.89
C ASP A 480 -6.95 -22.03 -17.00
N ASN A 481 -6.45 -22.75 -16.01
CA ASN A 481 -7.23 -23.60 -15.10
C ASN A 481 -6.91 -23.16 -13.66
N ASN A 482 -7.78 -22.33 -13.08
CA ASN A 482 -7.50 -21.62 -11.83
C ASN A 482 -8.11 -22.26 -10.58
N ALA A 483 -9.04 -23.21 -10.74
CA ALA A 483 -9.75 -23.85 -9.64
C ALA A 483 -10.10 -25.30 -9.98
N PHE A 484 -10.19 -26.13 -8.95
CA PHE A 484 -10.60 -27.53 -9.07
C PHE A 484 -11.37 -27.99 -7.82
N ALA A 485 -12.07 -29.12 -7.92
CA ALA A 485 -12.67 -29.83 -6.79
C ALA A 485 -12.81 -31.31 -7.08
N TRP A 486 -12.49 -32.16 -6.10
CA TRP A 486 -12.79 -33.60 -6.18
C TRP A 486 -14.30 -33.84 -6.07
N ASP A 487 -14.82 -34.78 -6.85
CA ASP A 487 -16.17 -35.34 -6.62
C ASP A 487 -16.17 -36.22 -5.37
N ILE A 488 -17.22 -36.09 -4.56
CA ILE A 488 -17.36 -36.83 -3.31
C ILE A 488 -17.46 -38.36 -3.53
N ASN A 489 -17.91 -38.79 -4.71
CA ASN A 489 -17.99 -40.20 -5.08
C ASN A 489 -16.72 -40.73 -5.76
N GLY A 490 -15.66 -39.91 -5.86
CA GLY A 490 -14.36 -40.31 -6.41
C GLY A 490 -14.34 -40.59 -7.92
N LYS A 491 -15.38 -40.19 -8.66
CA LYS A 491 -15.51 -40.48 -10.10
C LYS A 491 -14.97 -39.37 -11.00
N TYR A 492 -15.00 -38.14 -10.51
CA TYR A 492 -14.67 -36.95 -11.29
C TYR A 492 -13.67 -36.02 -10.57
N LEU A 493 -12.96 -35.23 -11.37
CA LEU A 493 -12.30 -34.00 -10.90
C LEU A 493 -12.91 -32.83 -11.66
N TYR A 494 -13.59 -31.93 -10.96
CA TYR A 494 -14.12 -30.71 -11.56
C TYR A 494 -13.00 -29.69 -11.72
N VAL A 495 -12.90 -29.05 -12.89
CA VAL A 495 -11.88 -28.05 -13.19
C VAL A 495 -12.51 -26.87 -13.94
N THR A 496 -11.95 -25.67 -13.73
CA THR A 496 -12.23 -24.51 -14.59
C THR A 496 -11.28 -24.50 -15.78
N ALA A 497 -11.72 -23.97 -16.93
CA ALA A 497 -10.84 -23.69 -18.05
C ALA A 497 -11.25 -22.41 -18.78
N SER A 498 -10.28 -21.53 -19.05
CA SER A 498 -10.46 -20.32 -19.86
C SER A 498 -9.49 -20.27 -21.03
N THR A 499 -10.03 -20.12 -22.25
CA THR A 499 -9.24 -19.98 -23.48
C THR A 499 -8.98 -18.52 -23.87
N ASN A 500 -9.52 -17.56 -23.11
CA ASN A 500 -9.30 -16.12 -23.34
C ASN A 500 -8.42 -15.45 -22.26
N TYR A 501 -7.79 -16.24 -21.37
CA TYR A 501 -6.97 -15.73 -20.27
C TYR A 501 -5.61 -15.16 -20.69
N ALA A 502 -5.03 -15.61 -21.82
CA ALA A 502 -3.64 -15.32 -22.21
C ALA A 502 -3.22 -13.84 -22.09
N SER A 503 -4.18 -12.94 -22.24
CA SER A 503 -3.98 -11.51 -22.13
C SER A 503 -3.73 -10.97 -20.70
N LYS A 504 -3.91 -11.79 -19.66
CA LYS A 504 -3.66 -11.52 -18.24
C LYS A 504 -2.53 -12.36 -17.63
N ALA A 505 -1.91 -13.23 -18.42
CA ALA A 505 -0.97 -14.22 -17.92
C ALA A 505 0.31 -13.63 -17.26
N PRO A 506 0.92 -12.55 -17.80
CA PRO A 506 1.99 -11.85 -17.09
C PRO A 506 1.43 -10.81 -16.09
N TRP A 507 1.46 -11.12 -14.80
CA TRP A 507 0.81 -10.32 -13.75
C TRP A 507 1.35 -8.88 -13.58
N LEU A 508 2.62 -8.65 -13.93
CA LEU A 508 3.28 -7.36 -13.74
C LEU A 508 3.14 -6.44 -14.97
N ASP A 509 2.54 -6.92 -16.07
CA ASP A 509 2.39 -6.11 -17.28
C ASP A 509 1.16 -5.20 -17.17
N LEU A 510 1.31 -3.90 -17.47
CA LEU A 510 0.17 -2.98 -17.49
C LEU A 510 -0.84 -3.35 -18.59
N SER A 511 -0.42 -4.07 -19.62
CA SER A 511 -1.32 -4.53 -20.68
C SER A 511 -2.42 -5.46 -20.18
N ILE A 512 -2.38 -5.98 -18.95
CA ILE A 512 -3.50 -6.72 -18.35
C ILE A 512 -4.70 -5.82 -18.04
N GLU A 513 -4.49 -4.51 -17.90
CA GLU A 513 -5.54 -3.52 -17.62
C GLU A 513 -6.44 -3.27 -18.84
N GLY A 514 -7.72 -3.00 -18.58
CA GLY A 514 -8.69 -2.64 -19.62
C GLY A 514 -9.05 -3.76 -20.61
N LYS A 515 -8.51 -4.98 -20.44
CA LYS A 515 -8.85 -6.14 -21.25
C LYS A 515 -10.17 -6.77 -20.83
N ALA A 516 -10.77 -7.51 -21.77
CA ALA A 516 -11.96 -8.29 -21.48
C ALA A 516 -11.69 -9.23 -20.31
N LEU A 517 -12.66 -9.24 -19.41
CA LEU A 517 -12.73 -10.14 -18.29
C LEU A 517 -12.65 -11.60 -18.78
N GLU A 518 -11.73 -12.38 -18.23
CA GLU A 518 -11.54 -13.79 -18.56
C GLU A 518 -12.80 -14.59 -18.26
N SER A 519 -13.20 -15.47 -19.15
CA SER A 519 -14.41 -16.26 -18.96
C SER A 519 -14.02 -17.73 -18.87
N TYR A 520 -14.36 -18.35 -17.75
CA TYR A 520 -14.12 -19.76 -17.49
C TYR A 520 -15.38 -20.55 -17.78
N GLU A 521 -15.21 -21.75 -18.31
CA GLU A 521 -16.18 -22.84 -18.29
C GLU A 521 -15.77 -23.84 -17.21
N ILE A 522 -16.71 -24.67 -16.77
CA ILE A 522 -16.46 -25.75 -15.81
C ILE A 522 -16.60 -27.08 -16.53
N TYR A 523 -15.65 -27.97 -16.28
CA TYR A 523 -15.60 -29.31 -16.84
C TYR A 523 -15.54 -30.34 -15.72
N ALA A 524 -16.18 -31.50 -15.93
CA ALA A 524 -15.92 -32.70 -15.16
C ALA A 524 -14.93 -33.57 -15.93
N LEU A 525 -13.77 -33.83 -15.33
CA LEU A 525 -12.81 -34.80 -15.82
C LEU A 525 -13.17 -36.19 -15.29
N LEU A 526 -13.51 -37.13 -16.17
CA LEU A 526 -13.79 -38.51 -15.80
C LEU A 526 -12.47 -39.22 -15.48
N LEU A 527 -12.32 -39.72 -14.25
CA LEU A 527 -11.05 -40.26 -13.76
C LEU A 527 -10.74 -41.65 -14.34
N ALA A 528 -11.73 -42.53 -14.46
CA ALA A 528 -11.61 -43.88 -15.06
C ALA A 528 -12.25 -43.97 -16.46
N LYS A 529 -11.77 -44.87 -17.32
CA LYS A 529 -12.17 -44.95 -18.75
C LYS A 529 -13.67 -45.23 -18.98
N ASN A 530 -14.29 -45.96 -18.06
CA ASN A 530 -15.69 -46.40 -18.16
C ASN A 530 -16.63 -45.63 -17.22
N THR A 531 -16.20 -44.50 -16.67
CA THR A 531 -17.05 -43.66 -15.83
C THR A 531 -18.16 -43.01 -16.69
N PRO A 532 -19.44 -43.10 -16.29
CA PRO A 532 -20.52 -42.40 -16.97
C PRO A 532 -20.33 -40.87 -16.99
N THR A 533 -21.00 -40.18 -17.91
CA THR A 533 -21.06 -38.71 -17.88
C THR A 533 -21.92 -38.24 -16.68
N PRO A 534 -21.53 -37.16 -15.97
CA PRO A 534 -22.37 -36.57 -14.93
C PRO A 534 -23.56 -35.76 -15.49
N VAL A 535 -23.62 -35.55 -16.81
CA VAL A 535 -24.69 -34.80 -17.49
C VAL A 535 -25.25 -35.63 -18.66
N PRO A 536 -25.97 -36.74 -18.37
CA PRO A 536 -26.57 -37.56 -19.41
C PRO A 536 -27.66 -36.78 -20.16
N LEU A 537 -27.86 -37.09 -21.44
CA LEU A 537 -28.97 -36.53 -22.21
C LEU A 537 -30.30 -37.05 -21.65
N LYS A 538 -31.22 -36.13 -21.34
CA LYS A 538 -32.60 -36.50 -20.96
C LYS A 538 -33.39 -36.88 -22.21
N GLN A 539 -34.05 -38.03 -22.20
CA GLN A 539 -34.97 -38.48 -23.23
C GLN A 539 -36.39 -38.49 -22.64
N GLU A 540 -37.36 -37.90 -23.35
CA GLU A 540 -38.79 -37.97 -23.00
C GLU A 540 -39.45 -39.18 -23.66
N ASP A 541 -38.88 -40.37 -23.46
CA ASP A 541 -39.59 -41.60 -23.83
C ASP A 541 -40.71 -41.84 -22.80
N GLU A 542 -41.90 -42.27 -23.25
CA GLU A 542 -42.97 -42.69 -22.32
C GLU A 542 -42.46 -43.85 -21.45
N GLU A 543 -42.35 -43.62 -20.14
CA GLU A 543 -42.13 -44.70 -19.19
C GLU A 543 -43.32 -45.68 -19.28
N ALA A 544 -43.05 -46.90 -19.73
CA ALA A 544 -43.98 -48.01 -19.54
C ALA A 544 -44.23 -48.13 -18.02
N LYS A 545 -45.47 -47.90 -17.59
CA LYS A 545 -45.88 -48.02 -16.19
C LYS A 545 -45.37 -49.35 -15.62
N PRO A 546 -44.62 -49.34 -14.50
CA PRO A 546 -44.24 -50.57 -13.85
C PRO A 546 -45.50 -51.28 -13.35
N ASP A 547 -45.58 -52.56 -13.68
CA ASP A 547 -46.67 -53.44 -13.27
C ASP A 547 -46.60 -53.60 -11.74
N LYS A 548 -47.65 -53.15 -11.05
CA LYS A 548 -47.78 -53.29 -9.59
C LYS A 548 -48.09 -54.76 -9.26
N SER A 549 -47.07 -55.58 -9.06
CA SER A 549 -47.23 -56.85 -8.33
C SER A 549 -45.94 -57.34 -7.66
N ASN A 550 -45.73 -56.86 -6.43
CA ASN A 550 -45.53 -57.65 -5.21
C ASN A 550 -44.78 -56.78 -4.20
N GLY A 551 -45.43 -56.56 -3.06
CA GLY A 551 -44.80 -55.93 -1.92
C GLY A 551 -43.89 -56.95 -1.25
N ASP A 552 -42.61 -56.61 -1.16
CA ASP A 552 -41.79 -56.99 -0.02
C ASP A 552 -41.35 -55.70 0.66
N LYS A 553 -41.65 -55.64 1.96
CA LYS A 553 -41.05 -54.68 2.88
C LYS A 553 -39.60 -55.11 3.05
N GLU A 554 -38.66 -54.39 2.45
CA GLU A 554 -37.28 -54.43 2.90
C GLU A 554 -37.12 -53.46 4.07
N ASP A 555 -36.65 -54.03 5.17
CA ASP A 555 -36.23 -53.37 6.40
C ASP A 555 -35.16 -52.32 6.11
N ASP A 556 -35.28 -51.21 6.84
CA ASP A 556 -34.32 -50.12 6.94
C ASP A 556 -33.15 -50.58 7.84
N SER A 557 -32.36 -51.56 7.34
CA SER A 557 -31.14 -52.04 7.98
C SER A 557 -29.90 -51.58 7.20
N ASP A 558 -29.12 -50.71 7.84
CA ASP A 558 -27.69 -50.44 7.63
C ASP A 558 -27.13 -50.74 6.22
N LYS A 559 -27.15 -49.74 5.34
CA LYS A 559 -26.14 -49.68 4.27
C LYS A 559 -24.81 -49.34 4.92
N GLU A 560 -23.94 -50.35 5.08
CA GLU A 560 -22.53 -50.14 5.34
C GLU A 560 -21.97 -49.18 4.27
N ASP A 561 -21.31 -48.11 4.71
CA ASP A 561 -20.60 -47.17 3.82
C ASP A 561 -19.54 -47.93 3.02
N GLU A 562 -19.78 -48.21 1.73
CA GLU A 562 -18.75 -48.73 0.84
C GLU A 562 -17.62 -47.70 0.72
N GLU A 563 -16.39 -48.11 1.01
CA GLU A 563 -15.20 -47.26 0.94
C GLU A 563 -15.01 -46.74 -0.50
N VAL A 564 -15.09 -45.41 -0.69
CA VAL A 564 -14.94 -44.79 -2.01
C VAL A 564 -13.49 -44.96 -2.49
N VAL A 565 -13.30 -45.61 -3.64
CA VAL A 565 -11.98 -45.83 -4.24
C VAL A 565 -11.81 -44.94 -5.47
N VAL A 566 -10.76 -44.12 -5.48
CA VAL A 566 -10.44 -43.27 -6.64
C VAL A 566 -9.50 -44.03 -7.58
N THR A 567 -9.96 -44.23 -8.82
CA THR A 567 -9.17 -44.84 -9.89
C THR A 567 -8.95 -43.84 -11.02
N ILE A 568 -7.68 -43.60 -11.38
CA ILE A 568 -7.31 -42.63 -12.41
C ILE A 568 -6.54 -43.32 -13.54
N ASP A 569 -7.10 -43.27 -14.74
CA ASP A 569 -6.43 -43.69 -15.98
C ASP A 569 -5.74 -42.47 -16.63
N PHE A 570 -4.46 -42.21 -16.37
CA PHE A 570 -3.81 -41.01 -16.92
C PHE A 570 -3.68 -40.99 -18.45
N ASP A 571 -3.72 -42.14 -19.11
CA ASP A 571 -3.64 -42.25 -20.57
C ASP A 571 -4.78 -41.50 -21.27
N ASN A 572 -4.43 -40.51 -22.10
CA ASN A 572 -5.38 -39.67 -22.85
C ASN A 572 -6.48 -39.07 -21.97
N ILE A 573 -6.18 -38.77 -20.70
CA ILE A 573 -7.16 -38.29 -19.71
C ILE A 573 -7.97 -37.08 -20.19
N MET A 574 -7.34 -36.18 -20.95
CA MET A 574 -7.96 -34.99 -21.53
C MET A 574 -9.13 -35.28 -22.49
N ASN A 575 -9.17 -36.45 -23.13
CA ASN A 575 -10.27 -36.84 -24.01
C ASN A 575 -11.58 -37.11 -23.25
N ARG A 576 -11.54 -37.03 -21.91
CA ARG A 576 -12.65 -37.35 -21.01
C ARG A 576 -13.10 -36.14 -20.18
N LEU A 577 -12.83 -34.94 -20.67
CA LEU A 577 -13.42 -33.70 -20.14
C LEU A 577 -14.84 -33.53 -20.69
N ILE A 578 -15.81 -33.46 -19.78
CA ILE A 578 -17.21 -33.22 -20.11
C ILE A 578 -17.61 -31.82 -19.61
N PRO A 579 -18.07 -30.91 -20.50
CA PRO A 579 -18.50 -29.58 -20.08
C PRO A 579 -19.76 -29.68 -19.21
N ILE A 580 -19.77 -28.99 -18.08
CA ILE A 580 -20.97 -28.81 -17.26
C ILE A 580 -21.79 -27.67 -17.87
N PRO A 581 -23.11 -27.80 -18.05
CA PRO A 581 -23.95 -26.81 -18.74
C PRO A 581 -24.25 -25.59 -17.84
N LEU A 582 -23.17 -24.94 -17.39
CA LEU A 582 -23.17 -23.65 -16.72
C LEU A 582 -22.74 -22.57 -17.72
N PRO A 583 -23.29 -21.34 -17.63
CA PRO A 583 -22.80 -20.22 -18.43
C PRO A 583 -21.31 -19.98 -18.23
N LYS A 584 -20.63 -19.38 -19.21
CA LYS A 584 -19.27 -18.88 -19.01
C LYS A 584 -19.27 -17.79 -17.92
N GLY A 585 -18.28 -17.79 -17.03
CA GLY A 585 -18.23 -16.82 -15.92
C GLY A 585 -16.87 -16.71 -15.24
N HIS A 586 -16.80 -15.87 -14.21
CA HIS A 586 -15.59 -15.66 -13.39
C HIS A 586 -15.55 -16.63 -12.23
N TYR A 587 -15.23 -17.88 -12.50
CA TYR A 587 -15.17 -18.91 -11.46
C TYR A 587 -13.86 -18.81 -10.68
N SER A 588 -13.98 -18.85 -9.36
CA SER A 588 -12.86 -18.61 -8.43
C SER A 588 -12.66 -19.74 -7.42
N ASN A 589 -13.72 -20.49 -7.12
CA ASN A 589 -13.64 -21.65 -6.25
C ASN A 589 -14.74 -22.66 -6.62
N LEU A 590 -14.41 -23.95 -6.55
CA LEU A 590 -15.31 -25.07 -6.81
C LEU A 590 -15.37 -25.95 -5.55
N THR A 591 -16.51 -26.55 -5.27
CA THR A 591 -16.64 -27.52 -4.17
C THR A 591 -17.74 -28.52 -4.48
N SER A 592 -17.47 -29.82 -4.29
CA SER A 592 -18.50 -30.86 -4.31
C SER A 592 -19.00 -31.10 -2.89
N ALA A 593 -20.31 -31.09 -2.67
CA ALA A 593 -20.89 -31.34 -1.36
C ALA A 593 -21.51 -32.75 -1.28
N ALA A 594 -21.87 -33.18 -0.06
CA ALA A 594 -22.41 -34.50 0.25
C ALA A 594 -23.77 -34.78 -0.39
N ASP A 595 -24.48 -33.75 -0.86
CA ASP A 595 -25.72 -33.89 -1.65
C ASP A 595 -25.45 -34.25 -3.13
N GLY A 596 -24.19 -34.41 -3.52
CA GLY A 596 -23.77 -34.73 -4.88
C GLY A 596 -23.78 -33.53 -5.82
N LEU A 597 -24.02 -32.33 -5.31
CA LEU A 597 -24.12 -31.12 -6.12
C LEU A 597 -22.78 -30.38 -6.20
N LEU A 598 -22.63 -29.58 -7.25
CA LEU A 598 -21.45 -28.74 -7.47
C LEU A 598 -21.75 -27.29 -7.06
N TYR A 599 -20.97 -26.79 -6.12
CA TYR A 599 -21.01 -25.41 -5.66
C TYR A 599 -19.91 -24.59 -6.31
N VAL A 600 -20.28 -23.38 -6.74
CA VAL A 600 -19.48 -22.55 -7.62
C VAL A 600 -19.51 -21.12 -7.15
N ALA A 601 -18.33 -20.57 -6.82
CA ALA A 601 -18.19 -19.16 -6.46
C ALA A 601 -17.81 -18.33 -7.70
N THR A 602 -18.69 -17.40 -8.07
CA THR A 602 -18.43 -16.42 -9.12
C THR A 602 -17.93 -15.12 -8.54
N ALA A 603 -16.76 -14.66 -8.96
CA ALA A 603 -16.17 -13.40 -8.51
C ALA A 603 -16.93 -12.21 -9.08
N SER A 604 -17.15 -11.21 -8.22
CA SER A 604 -17.59 -9.86 -8.57
C SER A 604 -16.58 -8.84 -8.02
N LYS A 605 -16.74 -7.55 -8.34
CA LYS A 605 -15.74 -6.50 -7.99
C LYS A 605 -15.33 -6.45 -6.51
N ARG A 606 -16.17 -6.91 -5.55
CA ARG A 606 -15.88 -6.84 -4.09
C ARG A 606 -16.38 -8.03 -3.27
N SER A 607 -16.98 -9.03 -3.90
CA SER A 607 -17.60 -10.19 -3.24
C SER A 607 -17.82 -11.30 -4.27
N TYR A 608 -18.22 -12.47 -3.80
CA TYR A 608 -18.60 -13.62 -4.60
C TYR A 608 -20.11 -13.83 -4.57
N LYS A 609 -20.64 -14.44 -5.62
CA LYS A 609 -21.95 -15.10 -5.59
C LYS A 609 -21.76 -16.60 -5.60
N LEU A 610 -22.37 -17.29 -4.63
CA LEU A 610 -22.32 -18.74 -4.50
C LEU A 610 -23.53 -19.34 -5.22
N HIS A 611 -23.24 -20.11 -6.26
CA HIS A 611 -24.21 -20.88 -7.03
C HIS A 611 -24.08 -22.37 -6.71
N MET A 612 -25.17 -23.10 -6.93
CA MET A 612 -25.24 -24.55 -6.90
C MET A 612 -25.66 -25.04 -8.29
N PHE A 613 -25.11 -26.16 -8.74
CA PHE A 613 -25.53 -26.84 -9.96
C PHE A 613 -26.07 -28.23 -9.62
N ASP A 614 -27.32 -28.46 -10.04
CA ASP A 614 -28.05 -29.71 -9.87
C ASP A 614 -27.84 -30.57 -11.13
N PHE A 615 -27.12 -31.70 -11.01
CA PHE A 615 -26.80 -32.56 -12.15
C PHE A 615 -28.03 -33.30 -12.71
N ASP A 616 -28.98 -33.66 -11.85
CA ASP A 616 -30.22 -34.33 -12.26
C ASP A 616 -31.13 -33.37 -13.02
N LYS A 617 -31.25 -32.11 -12.56
CA LYS A 617 -32.03 -31.08 -13.26
C LYS A 617 -31.26 -30.46 -14.43
N GLN A 618 -29.93 -30.46 -14.36
CA GLN A 618 -29.02 -29.70 -15.22
C GLN A 618 -29.25 -28.20 -15.15
N GLU A 619 -29.52 -27.69 -13.95
CA GLU A 619 -29.87 -26.30 -13.69
C GLU A 619 -28.98 -25.68 -12.61
N SER A 620 -28.72 -24.38 -12.73
CA SER A 620 -28.01 -23.61 -11.72
C SER A 620 -28.95 -22.72 -10.91
N LYS A 621 -28.75 -22.70 -9.59
CA LYS A 621 -29.45 -21.83 -8.66
C LYS A 621 -28.46 -20.95 -7.88
N LEU A 622 -28.74 -19.66 -7.79
CA LEU A 622 -28.05 -18.76 -6.85
C LEU A 622 -28.47 -19.12 -5.42
N ILE A 623 -27.50 -19.38 -4.55
CA ILE A 623 -27.74 -19.74 -3.14
C ILE A 623 -27.47 -18.53 -2.22
N LYS A 624 -26.40 -17.78 -2.48
CA LYS A 624 -26.05 -16.61 -1.67
C LYS A 624 -25.27 -15.57 -2.45
N ASP A 625 -25.47 -14.30 -2.11
CA ASP A 625 -24.75 -13.15 -2.65
C ASP A 625 -23.90 -12.46 -1.56
N ASP A 626 -23.09 -11.47 -1.96
CA ASP A 626 -22.22 -10.71 -1.06
C ASP A 626 -21.30 -11.56 -0.17
N VAL A 627 -20.92 -12.74 -0.66
CA VAL A 627 -20.03 -13.68 0.03
C VAL A 627 -18.60 -13.14 -0.04
N ARG A 628 -17.88 -13.05 1.08
CA ARG A 628 -16.45 -12.70 1.09
C ARG A 628 -15.56 -13.94 1.06
N SER A 629 -15.96 -14.99 1.75
CA SER A 629 -15.28 -16.28 1.79
C SER A 629 -16.26 -17.37 2.27
N TYR A 630 -15.96 -18.63 2.00
CA TYR A 630 -16.68 -19.77 2.56
C TYR A 630 -15.76 -20.96 2.76
N VAL A 631 -16.15 -21.88 3.64
CA VAL A 631 -15.49 -23.16 3.86
C VAL A 631 -16.53 -24.24 4.14
N LEU A 632 -16.33 -25.42 3.56
CA LEU A 632 -17.12 -26.61 3.82
C LEU A 632 -16.44 -27.46 4.91
N ALA A 633 -17.22 -28.08 5.78
CA ALA A 633 -16.72 -29.07 6.73
C ALA A 633 -16.27 -30.34 6.00
N ASN A 634 -15.43 -31.15 6.65
CA ASN A 634 -14.91 -32.38 6.04
C ASN A 634 -15.98 -33.47 5.80
N ASP A 635 -17.15 -33.36 6.44
CA ASP A 635 -18.30 -34.21 6.10
C ASP A 635 -18.98 -33.80 4.78
N ASN A 636 -18.45 -32.77 4.11
CA ASN A 636 -18.95 -32.18 2.88
C ASN A 636 -20.39 -31.67 2.97
N LYS A 637 -20.92 -31.47 4.18
CA LYS A 637 -22.32 -31.13 4.41
C LYS A 637 -22.46 -29.76 5.04
N HIS A 638 -21.75 -29.47 6.12
CA HIS A 638 -21.90 -28.19 6.82
C HIS A 638 -21.06 -27.09 6.18
N ILE A 639 -21.57 -25.86 6.11
CA ILE A 639 -20.89 -24.72 5.47
C ILE A 639 -20.85 -23.49 6.38
N LEU A 640 -19.71 -22.80 6.37
CA LEU A 640 -19.53 -21.49 6.99
C LEU A 640 -19.26 -20.44 5.91
N VAL A 641 -19.99 -19.33 5.94
CA VAL A 641 -19.91 -18.25 4.95
C VAL A 641 -19.66 -16.90 5.65
N SER A 642 -18.68 -16.14 5.18
CA SER A 642 -18.55 -14.72 5.51
C SER A 642 -19.42 -13.89 4.58
N GLN A 643 -20.35 -13.10 5.13
CA GLN A 643 -21.19 -12.19 4.35
C GLN A 643 -21.20 -10.82 5.04
N LYS A 644 -20.68 -9.80 4.34
CA LYS A 644 -20.46 -8.47 4.94
C LYS A 644 -19.71 -8.63 6.27
N ASP A 645 -20.29 -8.17 7.38
CA ASP A 645 -19.67 -8.23 8.71
C ASP A 645 -20.24 -9.37 9.58
N LYS A 646 -20.88 -10.36 8.95
CA LYS A 646 -21.51 -11.52 9.61
C LYS A 646 -20.90 -12.83 9.13
N TRP A 647 -21.02 -13.85 9.99
CA TRP A 647 -20.68 -15.23 9.70
C TRP A 647 -21.97 -16.05 9.71
N LEU A 648 -22.27 -16.78 8.64
CA LEU A 648 -23.46 -17.62 8.53
C LEU A 648 -23.02 -19.09 8.53
N LEU A 649 -23.60 -19.88 9.43
CA LEU A 649 -23.36 -21.31 9.52
C LEU A 649 -24.64 -22.06 9.17
N ALA A 650 -24.55 -23.04 8.28
CA ALA A 650 -25.68 -23.84 7.84
C ALA A 650 -25.37 -25.34 7.89
N ASP A 651 -26.40 -26.14 8.17
CA ASP A 651 -26.34 -27.60 8.21
C ASP A 651 -26.27 -28.24 6.81
N SER A 652 -26.56 -27.45 5.77
CA SER A 652 -26.31 -27.77 4.36
C SER A 652 -26.09 -26.47 3.59
N PRO A 653 -25.41 -26.48 2.42
CA PRO A 653 -25.27 -25.25 1.65
C PRO A 653 -26.62 -24.77 1.09
N ALA A 654 -27.57 -25.67 0.83
CA ALA A 654 -28.92 -25.31 0.40
C ALA A 654 -29.70 -24.49 1.45
N ASP A 655 -29.35 -24.60 2.73
CA ASP A 655 -30.01 -23.90 3.84
C ASP A 655 -29.43 -22.49 4.12
N LEU A 656 -28.42 -22.05 3.38
CA LEU A 656 -27.75 -20.75 3.58
C LEU A 656 -28.67 -19.53 3.50
N GLU A 657 -29.78 -19.61 2.76
CA GLU A 657 -30.80 -18.55 2.72
C GLU A 657 -31.44 -18.34 4.10
N LYS A 658 -31.61 -19.42 4.88
CA LYS A 658 -32.26 -19.44 6.20
C LYS A 658 -31.26 -19.48 7.37
N ALA A 659 -29.96 -19.47 7.06
CA ALA A 659 -28.91 -19.57 8.07
C ALA A 659 -28.89 -18.34 8.98
N GLU A 660 -28.92 -18.58 10.28
CA GLU A 660 -28.77 -17.54 11.29
C GLU A 660 -27.29 -17.15 11.46
N PRO A 661 -26.99 -15.89 11.81
CA PRO A 661 -25.63 -15.47 12.09
C PRO A 661 -25.01 -16.21 13.28
N LEU A 662 -23.82 -16.77 13.08
CA LEU A 662 -22.97 -17.31 14.13
C LEU A 662 -22.54 -16.17 15.06
N ASN A 663 -22.73 -16.36 16.37
CA ASN A 663 -22.21 -15.44 17.37
C ASN A 663 -20.70 -15.61 17.52
N VAL A 664 -19.94 -14.85 16.74
CA VAL A 664 -18.47 -14.83 16.81
C VAL A 664 -18.06 -13.80 17.86
N ASP A 665 -17.56 -14.27 19.00
CA ASP A 665 -17.01 -13.42 20.07
C ASP A 665 -15.58 -13.87 20.38
N LEU A 666 -14.61 -13.23 19.73
CA LEU A 666 -13.19 -13.51 19.88
C LEU A 666 -12.59 -12.47 20.83
N ASN A 667 -12.63 -12.75 22.13
CA ASN A 667 -12.00 -11.92 23.15
C ASN A 667 -10.60 -12.44 23.47
N LEU A 668 -9.61 -11.56 23.41
CA LEU A 668 -8.21 -11.87 23.71
C LEU A 668 -7.67 -10.90 24.76
N TRP A 669 -7.02 -11.43 25.79
CA TRP A 669 -6.21 -10.62 26.71
C TRP A 669 -4.87 -10.35 26.04
N ILE A 670 -4.69 -9.13 25.55
CA ILE A 670 -3.49 -8.72 24.81
C ILE A 670 -2.55 -8.00 25.78
N ASP A 671 -1.29 -8.45 25.80
CA ASP A 671 -0.16 -7.70 26.35
C ASP A 671 0.56 -7.02 25.18
N PRO A 672 0.41 -5.70 24.98
CA PRO A 672 1.01 -5.00 23.85
C PRO A 672 2.53 -5.18 23.76
N LYS A 673 3.24 -5.32 24.88
CA LYS A 673 4.71 -5.49 24.87
C LYS A 673 5.10 -6.83 24.24
N LYS A 674 4.36 -7.90 24.54
CA LYS A 674 4.56 -9.21 23.89
C LYS A 674 4.18 -9.16 22.42
N GLU A 675 3.04 -8.54 22.10
CA GLU A 675 2.57 -8.39 20.72
C GLU A 675 3.58 -7.61 19.86
N TRP A 676 4.13 -6.51 20.38
CA TRP A 676 5.14 -5.71 19.67
C TRP A 676 6.44 -6.48 19.46
N ARG A 677 6.85 -7.32 20.41
CA ARG A 677 8.00 -8.22 20.26
C ARG A 677 7.76 -9.29 19.21
N GLN A 678 6.57 -9.87 19.15
CA GLN A 678 6.18 -10.80 18.09
C GLN A 678 6.22 -10.12 16.72
N LYS A 679 5.63 -8.93 16.60
CA LYS A 679 5.63 -8.15 15.35
C LYS A 679 7.03 -7.76 14.88
N PHE A 680 7.92 -7.37 15.81
CA PHE A 680 9.33 -7.09 15.50
C PHE A 680 10.02 -8.34 14.95
N HIS A 681 9.77 -9.51 15.54
CA HIS A 681 10.30 -10.77 15.07
C HIS A 681 9.78 -11.13 13.67
N ASP A 682 8.48 -10.96 13.42
CA ASP A 682 7.88 -11.14 12.09
C ASP A 682 8.54 -10.26 11.03
N ALA A 683 8.65 -8.96 11.31
CA ALA A 683 9.26 -7.99 10.40
C ALA A 683 10.71 -8.36 10.07
N TRP A 684 11.52 -8.75 11.06
CA TRP A 684 12.87 -9.24 10.85
C TRP A 684 12.92 -10.52 9.98
N ARG A 685 12.02 -11.48 10.22
CA ARG A 685 11.95 -12.71 9.43
C ARG A 685 11.46 -12.47 8.01
N PHE A 686 10.49 -11.58 7.80
CA PHE A 686 9.98 -11.29 6.46
C PHE A 686 11.09 -10.77 5.57
N GLN A 687 11.91 -9.84 6.05
CA GLN A 687 13.10 -9.40 5.32
C GLN A 687 14.12 -10.54 5.12
N ARG A 688 14.25 -11.49 6.04
CA ARG A 688 15.15 -12.64 5.85
C ARG A 688 14.65 -13.60 4.77
N ASP A 689 13.35 -13.88 4.77
CA ASP A 689 12.76 -15.02 4.06
C ASP A 689 12.20 -14.63 2.67
N TYR A 690 11.87 -13.34 2.46
CA TYR A 690 11.26 -12.85 1.22
C TYR A 690 12.16 -11.95 0.37
N PHE A 691 13.35 -11.57 0.84
CA PHE A 691 14.21 -10.63 0.11
C PHE A 691 14.73 -11.21 -1.21
N TYR A 692 14.85 -10.35 -2.22
CA TYR A 692 15.17 -10.76 -3.60
C TYR A 692 16.59 -11.32 -3.77
N VAL A 693 17.53 -11.01 -2.86
CA VAL A 693 18.90 -11.54 -2.86
C VAL A 693 19.26 -12.20 -1.53
N ALA A 694 19.82 -13.40 -1.58
CA ALA A 694 20.10 -14.21 -0.39
C ALA A 694 21.10 -13.59 0.60
N ASN A 695 21.95 -12.65 0.16
CA ASN A 695 22.94 -12.00 1.02
C ASN A 695 22.44 -10.72 1.70
N ILE A 696 21.20 -10.29 1.45
CA ILE A 696 20.58 -9.07 2.03
C ILE A 696 21.54 -7.86 1.93
N HIS A 697 22.10 -7.64 0.74
CA HIS A 697 23.09 -6.59 0.46
C HIS A 697 24.33 -6.57 1.38
N GLY A 698 24.66 -7.71 1.99
CA GLY A 698 25.80 -7.85 2.89
C GLY A 698 25.50 -7.52 4.36
N ALA A 699 24.26 -7.20 4.71
CA ALA A 699 23.86 -6.92 6.09
C ALA A 699 24.04 -8.17 6.97
N ASN A 700 24.65 -8.02 8.15
CA ASN A 700 24.68 -9.09 9.15
C ASN A 700 23.32 -9.14 9.87
N TRP A 701 22.39 -9.88 9.29
CA TRP A 701 20.99 -9.87 9.72
C TRP A 701 20.78 -10.34 11.17
N ASN A 702 21.62 -11.26 11.66
CA ASN A 702 21.58 -11.68 13.06
C ASN A 702 22.09 -10.60 14.02
N LYS A 703 23.04 -9.76 13.58
CA LYS A 703 23.50 -8.61 14.36
C LYS A 703 22.41 -7.54 14.42
N VAL A 704 21.78 -7.21 13.29
CA VAL A 704 20.63 -6.29 13.22
C VAL A 704 19.55 -6.68 14.23
N TYR A 705 19.14 -7.95 14.27
CA TYR A 705 18.18 -8.42 15.28
C TYR A 705 18.61 -8.12 16.71
N LYS A 706 19.86 -8.47 17.05
CA LYS A 706 20.41 -8.31 18.41
C LYS A 706 20.54 -6.84 18.83
N ASP A 707 20.85 -5.97 17.88
CA ASP A 707 21.04 -4.55 18.16
C ASP A 707 19.71 -3.82 18.37
N TYR A 708 18.69 -4.13 17.57
CA TYR A 708 17.40 -3.43 17.62
C TYR A 708 16.40 -4.05 18.60
N LEU A 709 16.49 -5.35 18.93
CA LEU A 709 15.57 -6.01 19.86
C LEU A 709 15.45 -5.32 21.23
N PRO A 710 16.52 -4.83 21.88
CA PRO A 710 16.41 -4.12 23.15
C PRO A 710 15.53 -2.86 23.09
N LEU A 711 15.43 -2.21 21.94
CA LEU A 711 14.58 -1.02 21.76
C LEU A 711 13.09 -1.36 21.85
N VAL A 712 12.69 -2.60 21.52
CA VAL A 712 11.28 -3.03 21.58
C VAL A 712 10.68 -2.88 22.98
N GLU A 713 11.47 -3.11 24.02
CA GLU A 713 11.03 -2.98 25.42
C GLU A 713 10.61 -1.53 25.78
N HIS A 714 11.13 -0.55 25.04
CA HIS A 714 10.86 0.88 25.21
C HIS A 714 9.75 1.42 24.30
N VAL A 715 9.20 0.61 23.39
CA VAL A 715 8.02 0.96 22.59
C VAL A 715 6.86 1.20 23.56
N ASN A 716 6.22 2.36 23.55
CA ASN A 716 5.03 2.58 24.37
C ASN A 716 3.83 3.03 23.56
N HIS A 717 3.90 3.00 22.23
CA HIS A 717 2.77 3.23 21.33
C HIS A 717 3.01 2.45 20.02
N PRO A 718 1.96 1.95 19.31
CA PRO A 718 2.15 1.21 18.06
C PRO A 718 3.01 1.94 17.00
N SER A 719 2.93 3.26 16.96
CA SER A 719 3.76 4.10 16.07
C SER A 719 5.23 4.20 16.46
N ASP A 720 5.59 3.96 17.74
CA ASP A 720 7.00 3.77 18.11
C ASP A 720 7.52 2.46 17.51
N LEU A 721 6.70 1.41 17.49
CA LEU A 721 7.05 0.15 16.85
C LEU A 721 7.20 0.33 15.35
N THR A 722 6.25 0.96 14.65
CA THR A 722 6.37 1.19 13.21
C THR A 722 7.65 1.95 12.85
N TYR A 723 8.04 2.95 13.64
CA TYR A 723 9.33 3.63 13.47
C TYR A 723 10.53 2.68 13.64
N LEU A 724 10.47 1.78 14.62
CA LEU A 724 11.52 0.76 14.81
C LEU A 724 11.54 -0.26 13.67
N LEU A 725 10.39 -0.64 13.12
CA LEU A 725 10.29 -1.54 11.97
C LEU A 725 10.87 -0.90 10.71
N ASP A 726 10.63 0.40 10.50
CA ASP A 726 11.25 1.17 9.43
C ASP A 726 12.78 1.15 9.55
N ASN A 727 13.30 1.35 10.76
CA ASN A 727 14.74 1.33 11.02
C ASN A 727 15.40 -0.05 10.77
N ILE A 728 14.71 -1.18 10.97
CA ILE A 728 15.28 -2.47 10.58
C ILE A 728 15.19 -2.69 9.06
N GLY A 729 14.14 -2.19 8.40
CA GLY A 729 14.01 -2.23 6.94
C GLY A 729 15.13 -1.42 6.27
N ALA A 730 15.44 -0.26 6.84
CA ALA A 730 16.54 0.62 6.45
C ALA A 730 17.91 -0.09 6.31
N GLU A 731 18.19 -1.10 7.15
CA GLU A 731 19.44 -1.87 7.13
C GLU A 731 19.63 -2.72 5.87
N THR A 732 18.57 -2.90 5.07
CA THR A 732 18.63 -3.60 3.79
C THR A 732 19.07 -2.69 2.62
N SER A 733 19.09 -1.36 2.81
CA SER A 733 19.52 -0.37 1.81
C SER A 733 18.86 -0.53 0.43
N VAL A 734 17.55 -0.81 0.37
CA VAL A 734 16.78 -0.99 -0.87
C VAL A 734 15.47 -0.20 -0.82
N GLY A 735 14.97 0.19 -1.99
CA GLY A 735 13.64 0.79 -2.12
C GLY A 735 12.53 -0.20 -1.81
N HIS A 736 11.31 0.31 -1.66
CA HIS A 736 10.11 -0.49 -1.36
C HIS A 736 10.15 -1.30 -0.06
N SER A 737 11.01 -0.93 0.90
CA SER A 737 10.99 -1.46 2.27
C SER A 737 10.05 -0.61 3.14
N PHE A 738 8.74 -0.70 2.88
CA PHE A 738 7.71 0.08 3.54
C PHE A 738 7.18 -0.58 4.82
N THR A 739 6.68 0.25 5.73
CA THR A 739 5.98 -0.19 6.94
C THR A 739 4.72 0.62 7.19
N ALA A 740 3.75 0.03 7.88
CA ALA A 740 2.58 0.76 8.36
C ALA A 740 2.13 0.32 9.75
N ASN A 741 1.42 1.22 10.42
CA ASN A 741 0.76 0.93 11.69
C ASN A 741 -0.34 -0.11 11.48
N GLY A 742 -0.54 -0.97 12.48
CA GLY A 742 -1.79 -1.71 12.63
C GLY A 742 -2.84 -0.86 13.35
N LYS A 743 -3.55 -1.44 14.31
CA LYS A 743 -4.59 -0.74 15.08
C LYS A 743 -4.01 0.41 15.91
N LEU A 744 -4.39 1.65 15.57
CA LEU A 744 -4.10 2.86 16.36
C LEU A 744 -5.24 3.17 17.34
N PRO A 745 -4.98 3.97 18.40
CA PRO A 745 -6.04 4.49 19.24
C PRO A 745 -7.05 5.32 18.44
N ASN A 746 -8.32 5.26 18.84
CA ASN A 746 -9.37 6.06 18.21
C ASN A 746 -9.21 7.53 18.54
N ILE A 747 -9.21 8.38 17.51
CA ILE A 747 -9.27 9.84 17.63
C ILE A 747 -10.58 10.35 17.00
N PRO A 748 -11.02 11.59 17.32
CA PRO A 748 -12.12 12.22 16.60
C PRO A 748 -11.88 12.24 15.08
N LYS A 749 -12.91 12.48 14.28
CA LYS A 749 -12.74 12.72 12.83
C LYS A 749 -12.75 14.22 12.56
N SER A 750 -11.89 14.70 11.67
CA SER A 750 -11.97 16.08 11.19
C SER A 750 -13.33 16.37 10.55
N THR A 751 -13.91 17.51 10.93
CA THR A 751 -15.23 17.97 10.48
C THR A 751 -15.20 19.27 9.67
N VAL A 752 -14.00 19.74 9.33
CA VAL A 752 -13.81 20.95 8.51
C VAL A 752 -14.24 20.70 7.07
N GLY A 753 -15.06 21.60 6.55
CA GLY A 753 -15.49 21.63 5.15
C GLY A 753 -14.65 22.56 4.28
N LEU A 754 -14.41 22.18 3.04
CA LEU A 754 -13.73 22.96 1.99
C LEU A 754 -14.72 23.34 0.90
N LEU A 755 -14.40 24.41 0.16
CA LEU A 755 -15.28 25.01 -0.84
C LEU A 755 -14.81 24.80 -2.29
N GLY A 756 -13.66 24.19 -2.52
CA GLY A 756 -13.09 24.06 -3.86
C GLY A 756 -12.60 25.40 -4.42
N ILE A 757 -11.93 26.20 -3.57
CA ILE A 757 -11.38 27.52 -3.89
C ILE A 757 -10.06 27.77 -3.18
N ASP A 758 -9.27 28.69 -3.71
CA ASP A 758 -8.24 29.38 -2.92
C ASP A 758 -8.79 30.70 -2.38
N VAL A 759 -8.34 31.09 -1.19
CA VAL A 759 -8.78 32.29 -0.49
C VAL A 759 -7.58 33.18 -0.19
N ALA A 760 -7.73 34.47 -0.48
CA ALA A 760 -6.76 35.49 -0.09
C ALA A 760 -7.38 36.46 0.94
N ILE A 761 -6.53 37.25 1.61
CA ILE A 761 -6.96 38.33 2.49
C ILE A 761 -6.67 39.66 1.80
N LYS A 762 -7.71 40.49 1.62
CA LYS A 762 -7.57 41.87 1.11
C LYS A 762 -8.23 42.84 2.09
N GLY A 763 -7.42 43.68 2.75
CA GLY A 763 -7.90 44.60 3.78
C GLY A 763 -8.45 43.83 4.99
N LYS A 764 -9.76 43.95 5.26
CA LYS A 764 -10.46 43.29 6.38
C LYS A 764 -11.29 42.07 5.95
N HIS A 765 -11.18 41.64 4.70
CA HIS A 765 -12.08 40.64 4.11
C HIS A 765 -11.31 39.47 3.51
N PHE A 766 -11.95 38.30 3.55
CA PHE A 766 -11.56 37.14 2.76
C PHE A 766 -12.12 37.29 1.34
N VAL A 767 -11.30 37.00 0.34
CA VAL A 767 -11.67 37.10 -1.08
C VAL A 767 -11.42 35.77 -1.78
N ILE A 768 -12.29 35.44 -2.73
CA ILE A 768 -12.09 34.28 -3.61
C ILE A 768 -10.92 34.60 -4.53
N ASP A 769 -9.82 33.86 -4.40
CA ASP A 769 -8.61 34.04 -5.19
C ASP A 769 -8.60 33.13 -6.43
N LYS A 770 -9.12 31.91 -6.27
CA LYS A 770 -9.27 30.94 -7.36
C LYS A 770 -10.52 30.10 -7.16
N ILE A 771 -11.21 29.79 -8.24
CA ILE A 771 -12.28 28.78 -8.26
C ILE A 771 -11.78 27.62 -9.13
N TYR A 772 -11.81 26.40 -8.59
CA TYR A 772 -11.35 25.23 -9.34
C TYR A 772 -12.41 24.80 -10.36
N ASP A 773 -12.03 24.83 -11.65
CA ASP A 773 -12.93 24.62 -12.79
C ASP A 773 -12.47 23.51 -13.76
N GLY A 774 -11.49 22.70 -13.32
CA GLY A 774 -10.99 21.56 -14.09
C GLY A 774 -12.13 20.60 -14.43
N GLU A 775 -12.45 20.46 -15.72
CA GLU A 775 -13.44 19.51 -16.23
C GLU A 775 -14.81 19.54 -15.53
N LEU A 776 -15.42 20.72 -15.27
CA LEU A 776 -16.75 20.79 -14.63
C LEU A 776 -17.90 20.08 -15.40
N TRP A 777 -17.66 19.58 -16.61
CA TRP A 777 -18.57 18.69 -17.34
C TRP A 777 -18.48 17.21 -16.89
N ASN A 778 -17.42 16.84 -16.17
CA ASN A 778 -17.20 15.52 -15.59
C ASN A 778 -17.92 15.40 -14.24
N SER A 779 -18.96 14.56 -14.19
CA SER A 779 -19.79 14.39 -12.98
C SER A 779 -19.01 13.98 -11.74
N THR A 780 -17.93 13.19 -11.88
CA THR A 780 -17.09 12.77 -10.75
C THR A 780 -16.35 13.97 -10.14
N VAL A 781 -15.90 14.91 -10.96
CA VAL A 781 -15.25 16.14 -10.48
C VAL A 781 -16.27 17.10 -9.90
N THR A 782 -17.36 17.37 -10.63
CA THR A 782 -18.39 18.34 -10.24
C THR A 782 -19.12 17.94 -8.96
N SER A 783 -19.28 16.65 -8.68
CA SER A 783 -19.87 16.16 -7.42
C SER A 783 -19.06 16.55 -6.17
N ASN A 784 -17.77 16.84 -6.33
CA ASN A 784 -16.85 17.24 -5.28
C ASN A 784 -16.59 18.75 -5.24
N ALA A 785 -17.22 19.56 -6.12
CA ALA A 785 -17.01 21.00 -6.25
C ALA A 785 -18.18 21.80 -5.64
N PRO A 786 -18.09 22.26 -4.37
CA PRO A 786 -19.22 22.85 -3.64
C PRO A 786 -19.81 24.12 -4.28
N LEU A 787 -19.00 24.87 -5.02
CA LEU A 787 -19.41 26.10 -5.70
C LEU A 787 -19.77 25.92 -7.18
N ALA A 788 -19.62 24.73 -7.75
CA ALA A 788 -19.83 24.53 -9.19
C ALA A 788 -21.26 24.85 -9.65
N SER A 789 -22.27 24.59 -8.81
CA SER A 789 -23.68 24.93 -9.09
C SER A 789 -23.99 26.43 -9.05
N HIS A 790 -23.06 27.25 -8.54
CA HIS A 790 -23.19 28.70 -8.42
C HIS A 790 -22.18 29.47 -9.27
N LYS A 791 -21.46 28.80 -10.18
CA LYS A 791 -20.41 29.43 -11.01
C LYS A 791 -20.87 30.67 -11.78
N GLU A 792 -22.14 30.73 -12.19
CA GLU A 792 -22.72 31.88 -12.91
C GLU A 792 -22.95 33.10 -12.01
N LYS A 793 -22.83 32.95 -10.68
CA LYS A 793 -23.08 33.99 -9.68
C LYS A 793 -21.82 34.44 -8.93
N LEU A 794 -20.69 33.77 -9.16
CA LEU A 794 -19.47 33.94 -8.39
C LEU A 794 -18.30 34.24 -9.31
N ASN A 795 -17.48 35.21 -8.92
CA ASN A 795 -16.28 35.59 -9.64
C ASN A 795 -15.08 35.58 -8.71
N VAL A 796 -13.89 35.34 -9.28
CA VAL A 796 -12.63 35.65 -8.61
C VAL A 796 -12.64 37.13 -8.20
N GLY A 797 -12.32 37.41 -6.94
CA GLY A 797 -12.38 38.74 -6.32
C GLY A 797 -13.63 39.01 -5.47
N ASP A 798 -14.65 38.17 -5.51
CA ASP A 798 -15.81 38.29 -4.63
C ASP A 798 -15.44 38.08 -3.15
N LEU A 799 -16.14 38.76 -2.25
CA LEU A 799 -15.88 38.73 -0.81
C LEU A 799 -16.69 37.62 -0.14
N ILE A 800 -16.05 36.85 0.75
CA ILE A 800 -16.76 35.93 1.64
C ILE A 800 -17.01 36.67 2.96
N LEU A 801 -18.27 36.99 3.24
CA LEU A 801 -18.65 37.87 4.35
C LEU A 801 -19.15 37.10 5.58
N GLY A 802 -19.75 35.92 5.38
CA GLY A 802 -20.25 35.12 6.48
C GLY A 802 -20.52 33.65 6.13
N VAL A 803 -20.50 32.81 7.16
CA VAL A 803 -20.79 31.37 7.12
C VAL A 803 -21.86 31.09 8.17
N ASP A 804 -23.00 30.53 7.77
CA ASP A 804 -24.15 30.22 8.64
C ASP A 804 -24.58 31.40 9.54
N GLY A 805 -24.51 32.62 9.00
CA GLY A 805 -24.88 33.86 9.70
C GLY A 805 -23.80 34.44 10.61
N VAL A 806 -22.66 33.75 10.76
CA VAL A 806 -21.47 34.28 11.45
C VAL A 806 -20.67 35.14 10.49
N THR A 807 -20.47 36.42 10.83
CA THR A 807 -19.61 37.33 10.07
C THR A 807 -18.14 36.94 10.20
N LEU A 808 -17.42 36.93 9.07
CA LEU A 808 -16.00 36.58 9.05
C LEU A 808 -15.12 37.76 9.48
N ASP A 809 -14.10 37.48 10.31
CA ASP A 809 -13.02 38.39 10.64
C ASP A 809 -11.71 37.86 10.04
N SER A 810 -11.10 38.64 9.15
CA SER A 810 -9.80 38.34 8.52
C SER A 810 -8.64 38.09 9.50
N LYS A 811 -8.77 38.49 10.77
CA LYS A 811 -7.78 38.20 11.82
C LYS A 811 -7.89 36.78 12.38
N GLN A 812 -9.01 36.10 12.18
CA GLN A 812 -9.19 34.71 12.56
C GLN A 812 -8.76 33.77 11.41
N ASN A 813 -8.64 32.49 11.72
CA ASN A 813 -8.37 31.49 10.70
C ASN A 813 -9.63 31.25 9.85
N PHE A 814 -9.54 31.41 8.53
CA PHE A 814 -10.65 31.22 7.59
C PHE A 814 -11.32 29.84 7.76
N TYR A 815 -10.52 28.78 7.88
CA TYR A 815 -11.02 27.41 7.92
C TYR A 815 -11.71 27.07 9.25
N GLN A 816 -11.44 27.83 10.32
CA GLN A 816 -12.10 27.65 11.60
C GLN A 816 -13.62 27.85 11.50
N TYR A 817 -14.07 28.78 10.64
CA TYR A 817 -15.50 29.02 10.39
C TYR A 817 -16.21 27.85 9.71
N PHE A 818 -15.45 26.93 9.11
CA PHE A 818 -15.97 25.75 8.42
C PHE A 818 -15.88 24.47 9.26
N ASN A 819 -15.40 24.56 10.51
CA ASN A 819 -15.43 23.41 11.41
C ASN A 819 -16.87 22.97 11.68
N GLY A 820 -17.17 21.69 11.45
CA GLY A 820 -18.52 21.12 11.59
C GLY A 820 -19.40 21.19 10.34
N THR A 821 -18.92 21.80 9.24
CA THR A 821 -19.68 21.99 7.98
C THR A 821 -19.50 20.87 6.96
N LYS A 822 -18.50 19.98 7.14
CA LYS A 822 -18.21 18.88 6.21
C LYS A 822 -19.44 18.05 5.89
N GLY A 823 -19.83 18.01 4.61
CA GLY A 823 -20.96 17.23 4.12
C GLY A 823 -22.33 17.74 4.59
N LYS A 824 -22.42 18.92 5.19
CA LYS A 824 -23.67 19.55 5.62
C LYS A 824 -24.03 20.71 4.72
N GLN A 825 -25.31 21.04 4.66
CA GLN A 825 -25.77 22.22 3.96
C GLN A 825 -25.35 23.46 4.77
N THR A 826 -24.57 24.35 4.14
CA THR A 826 -23.99 25.54 4.75
C THR A 826 -24.32 26.76 3.92
N LYS A 827 -24.73 27.84 4.58
CA LYS A 827 -25.05 29.12 3.95
C LYS A 827 -23.80 30.00 3.89
N LEU A 828 -23.47 30.52 2.72
CA LEU A 828 -22.44 31.52 2.53
C LEU A 828 -23.09 32.86 2.17
N SER A 829 -22.66 33.94 2.81
CA SER A 829 -23.01 35.30 2.42
C SER A 829 -21.86 35.90 1.62
N ILE A 830 -22.10 36.19 0.34
CA ILE A 830 -21.09 36.62 -0.63
C ILE A 830 -21.32 38.08 -1.05
N GLY A 831 -20.28 38.89 -0.95
CA GLY A 831 -20.24 40.25 -1.49
C GLY A 831 -19.75 40.25 -2.94
N THR A 832 -20.65 40.48 -3.88
CA THR A 832 -20.34 40.43 -5.32
C THR A 832 -19.60 41.68 -5.81
N ASN A 833 -18.72 41.53 -6.80
CA ASN A 833 -17.91 42.62 -7.39
C ASN A 833 -17.08 43.38 -6.34
N GLY A 834 -16.61 42.68 -5.30
CA GLY A 834 -15.85 43.28 -4.20
C GLY A 834 -16.66 44.20 -3.28
N SER A 835 -17.99 44.23 -3.39
CA SER A 835 -18.87 45.09 -2.58
C SER A 835 -19.44 44.34 -1.38
N ILE A 836 -19.47 45.00 -0.22
CA ILE A 836 -20.18 44.51 0.97
C ILE A 836 -21.68 44.84 0.95
N GLN A 837 -22.14 45.65 -0.02
CA GLN A 837 -23.53 46.07 -0.11
C GLN A 837 -24.37 45.02 -0.86
N LYS A 838 -25.54 44.68 -0.32
CA LYS A 838 -26.49 43.71 -0.88
C LYS A 838 -25.85 42.34 -1.15
N PRO A 839 -25.27 41.67 -0.13
CA PRO A 839 -24.70 40.35 -0.32
C PRO A 839 -25.75 39.35 -0.78
N ILE A 840 -25.32 38.38 -1.58
CA ILE A 840 -26.14 37.24 -1.97
C ILE A 840 -25.88 36.08 -1.02
N ASP A 841 -26.95 35.39 -0.62
CA ASP A 841 -26.84 34.15 0.13
C ASP A 841 -26.87 32.96 -0.84
N ILE A 842 -25.87 32.08 -0.74
CA ILE A 842 -25.82 30.82 -1.48
C ILE A 842 -25.72 29.64 -0.51
N TRP A 843 -26.27 28.50 -0.93
CA TRP A 843 -26.21 27.25 -0.17
C TRP A 843 -25.29 26.27 -0.87
N VAL A 844 -24.36 25.72 -0.11
CA VAL A 844 -23.35 24.78 -0.59
C VAL A 844 -23.30 23.56 0.32
N LYS A 845 -22.67 22.50 -0.16
CA LYS A 845 -22.33 21.33 0.66
C LYS A 845 -20.79 21.18 0.67
N PRO A 846 -20.09 21.70 1.69
CA PRO A 846 -18.63 21.66 1.73
C PRO A 846 -18.09 20.22 1.69
N THR A 847 -16.99 20.02 0.96
CA THR A 847 -16.32 18.72 0.84
C THR A 847 -15.25 18.56 1.93
N GLY A 848 -14.87 17.33 2.28
CA GLY A 848 -13.75 17.09 3.19
C GLY A 848 -12.37 17.08 2.50
N ASN A 849 -12.35 17.09 1.17
CA ASN A 849 -11.14 16.98 0.36
C ASN A 849 -11.37 17.61 -1.02
N GLU A 850 -10.43 18.42 -1.49
CA GLU A 850 -10.46 19.09 -2.80
C GLU A 850 -9.29 18.69 -3.72
N TYR A 851 -8.52 17.66 -3.35
CA TYR A 851 -7.39 17.14 -4.12
C TYR A 851 -7.72 16.90 -5.60
N GLU A 852 -8.82 16.18 -5.88
CA GLU A 852 -9.24 15.89 -7.25
C GLU A 852 -9.52 17.18 -8.05
N LEU A 853 -10.13 18.19 -7.43
CA LEU A 853 -10.39 19.48 -8.08
C LEU A 853 -9.08 20.19 -8.46
N ARG A 854 -8.11 20.19 -7.53
CA ARG A 854 -6.79 20.79 -7.73
C ARG A 854 -6.01 20.05 -8.81
N MET A 855 -6.03 18.72 -8.77
CA MET A 855 -5.39 17.85 -9.76
C MET A 855 -5.97 18.07 -11.17
N HIS A 856 -7.29 18.01 -11.34
CA HIS A 856 -7.91 18.23 -12.65
C HIS A 856 -7.66 19.64 -13.19
N ALA A 857 -7.67 20.66 -12.33
CA ALA A 857 -7.30 22.01 -12.75
C ALA A 857 -5.83 22.10 -13.18
N TRP A 858 -4.91 21.43 -12.50
CA TRP A 858 -3.50 21.35 -12.89
C TRP A 858 -3.33 20.70 -14.27
N ILE A 859 -3.99 19.55 -14.50
CA ILE A 859 -3.91 18.82 -15.77
C ILE A 859 -4.43 19.70 -16.92
N GLU A 860 -5.62 20.28 -16.75
CA GLU A 860 -6.24 21.08 -17.82
C GLU A 860 -5.52 22.39 -18.07
N ASN A 861 -4.90 22.99 -17.05
CA ASN A 861 -4.03 24.16 -17.24
C ASN A 861 -2.81 23.79 -18.10
N ASN A 862 -2.15 22.67 -17.81
CA ASN A 862 -1.02 22.21 -18.61
C ASN A 862 -1.43 21.85 -20.04
N ARG A 863 -2.58 21.18 -20.21
CA ARG A 863 -3.14 20.86 -21.53
C ARG A 863 -3.40 22.11 -22.37
N ARG A 864 -4.04 23.13 -21.78
CA ARG A 864 -4.27 24.43 -22.44
C ARG A 864 -2.96 25.15 -22.76
N TYR A 865 -1.99 25.13 -21.84
CA TYR A 865 -0.67 25.71 -22.11
C TYR A 865 0.02 25.04 -23.31
N VAL A 866 -0.01 23.71 -23.40
CA VAL A 866 0.56 22.98 -24.55
C VAL A 866 -0.19 23.31 -25.85
N ASP A 867 -1.52 23.40 -25.82
CA ASP A 867 -2.31 23.85 -26.97
C ASP A 867 -1.85 25.26 -27.42
N GLU A 868 -1.82 26.22 -26.51
CA GLU A 868 -1.46 27.61 -26.82
C GLU A 868 -0.01 27.74 -27.31
N ALA A 869 0.94 27.08 -26.63
CA ALA A 869 2.36 27.18 -26.93
C ALA A 869 2.78 26.40 -28.20
N SER A 870 1.98 25.42 -28.64
CA SER A 870 2.24 24.64 -29.86
C SER A 870 1.39 25.06 -31.06
N ASP A 871 0.55 26.09 -30.92
CA ASP A 871 -0.50 26.43 -31.90
C ASP A 871 -1.39 25.20 -32.21
N ASN A 872 -1.81 24.52 -31.14
CA ASN A 872 -2.71 23.38 -31.15
C ASN A 872 -2.17 22.13 -31.90
N GLN A 873 -0.84 22.03 -32.08
CA GLN A 873 -0.19 20.94 -32.84
C GLN A 873 0.26 19.75 -31.98
N LEU A 874 0.49 19.95 -30.69
CA LEU A 874 0.91 18.89 -29.77
C LEU A 874 -0.24 18.44 -28.87
N ALA A 875 -0.30 17.14 -28.59
CA ALA A 875 -1.12 16.60 -27.50
C ALA A 875 -0.39 16.76 -26.16
N TYR A 876 -1.15 16.92 -25.08
CA TYR A 876 -0.64 16.76 -23.71
C TYR A 876 -1.32 15.57 -23.03
N VAL A 877 -0.53 14.64 -22.50
CA VAL A 877 -1.02 13.42 -21.86
C VAL A 877 -0.34 13.24 -20.52
N TRP A 878 -1.07 13.40 -19.42
CA TRP A 878 -0.53 13.14 -18.08
C TRP A 878 -0.87 11.71 -17.62
N VAL A 879 0.12 11.01 -17.06
CA VAL A 879 -0.04 9.65 -16.50
C VAL A 879 0.29 9.63 -14.99
N PRO A 880 -0.70 9.44 -14.11
CA PRO A 880 -0.48 9.52 -12.65
C PRO A 880 0.26 8.33 -12.05
N ASN A 881 0.19 7.17 -12.71
CA ASN A 881 0.74 5.88 -12.27
C ASN A 881 0.84 4.87 -13.42
N THR A 882 1.35 3.67 -13.14
CA THR A 882 1.33 2.52 -14.06
C THR A 882 0.38 1.43 -13.57
N THR A 883 -0.82 1.84 -13.13
CA THR A 883 -1.94 0.95 -12.75
C THR A 883 -3.20 1.36 -13.53
N THR A 884 -4.37 0.87 -13.11
CA THR A 884 -5.69 1.20 -13.70
C THR A 884 -5.89 2.70 -13.95
N GLN A 885 -5.56 3.58 -13.01
CA GLN A 885 -5.76 5.03 -13.19
C GLN A 885 -4.85 5.59 -14.31
N GLY A 886 -3.59 5.16 -14.36
CA GLY A 886 -2.66 5.47 -15.44
C GLY A 886 -3.17 5.01 -16.80
N TYR A 887 -3.66 3.78 -16.88
CA TYR A 887 -4.29 3.22 -18.08
C TYR A 887 -5.47 4.10 -18.54
N GLU A 888 -6.38 4.45 -17.63
CA GLU A 888 -7.55 5.28 -17.93
C GLU A 888 -7.17 6.69 -18.41
N TYR A 889 -6.26 7.36 -17.70
CA TYR A 889 -5.83 8.72 -18.03
C TYR A 889 -5.04 8.78 -19.34
N PHE A 890 -4.12 7.84 -19.55
CA PHE A 890 -3.39 7.71 -20.81
C PHE A 890 -4.36 7.57 -21.98
N ASN A 891 -5.28 6.60 -21.92
CA ASN A 891 -6.25 6.36 -22.99
C ASN A 891 -7.14 7.60 -23.24
N ARG A 892 -7.65 8.19 -22.16
CA ARG A 892 -8.52 9.37 -22.23
C ARG A 892 -7.81 10.53 -22.94
N TYR A 893 -6.64 10.93 -22.46
CA TYR A 893 -5.96 12.12 -22.97
C TYR A 893 -5.28 11.86 -24.32
N PHE A 894 -4.68 10.69 -24.53
CA PHE A 894 -4.01 10.37 -25.79
C PHE A 894 -5.01 10.28 -26.94
N PHE A 895 -6.08 9.48 -26.80
CA PHE A 895 -7.00 9.22 -27.90
C PHE A 895 -7.96 10.39 -28.18
N ALA A 896 -8.27 11.23 -27.20
CA ALA A 896 -9.02 12.47 -27.41
C ALA A 896 -8.25 13.51 -28.25
N GLN A 897 -6.92 13.35 -28.38
CA GLN A 897 -6.01 14.24 -29.10
C GLN A 897 -5.28 13.50 -30.24
N ALA A 898 -5.85 12.40 -30.74
CA ALA A 898 -5.25 11.60 -31.80
C ALA A 898 -5.19 12.32 -33.17
N ASP A 899 -5.72 13.54 -33.30
CA ASP A 899 -5.61 14.45 -34.45
C ASP A 899 -4.33 15.29 -34.44
N LYS A 900 -3.63 15.37 -33.29
CA LYS A 900 -2.38 16.13 -33.12
C LYS A 900 -1.21 15.55 -33.91
N LEU A 901 -0.20 16.37 -34.15
CA LEU A 901 0.98 16.02 -34.93
C LEU A 901 2.08 15.39 -34.06
N GLY A 902 2.25 15.86 -32.82
CA GLY A 902 3.18 15.30 -31.84
C GLY A 902 2.56 15.24 -30.44
N ALA A 903 3.32 14.80 -29.43
CA ALA A 903 2.83 14.71 -28.06
C ALA A 903 3.89 15.04 -27.00
N VAL A 904 3.46 15.70 -25.94
CA VAL A 904 4.15 15.77 -24.65
C VAL A 904 3.47 14.77 -23.73
N ILE A 905 4.20 13.72 -23.34
CA ILE A 905 3.75 12.77 -22.33
C ILE A 905 4.34 13.23 -21.00
N ASP A 906 3.50 13.48 -20.01
CA ASP A 906 3.90 13.94 -18.69
C ASP A 906 3.74 12.83 -17.66
N GLU A 907 4.87 12.27 -17.25
CA GLU A 907 4.98 11.22 -16.25
C GLU A 907 5.44 11.77 -14.89
N ARG A 908 5.66 13.08 -14.78
CA ARG A 908 6.03 13.67 -13.50
C ARG A 908 5.00 13.28 -12.45
N PHE A 909 5.51 12.94 -11.28
CA PHE A 909 4.73 12.42 -10.15
C PHE A 909 4.15 11.00 -10.32
N ASN A 910 4.57 10.18 -11.29
CA ASN A 910 4.10 8.79 -11.45
C ASN A 910 4.60 7.85 -10.34
N HIS A 911 3.71 7.27 -9.52
CA HIS A 911 4.10 6.40 -8.39
C HIS A 911 4.21 4.91 -8.71
N GLY A 912 4.26 4.57 -9.99
CA GLY A 912 4.42 3.20 -10.46
C GLY A 912 3.19 2.32 -10.25
N GLY A 913 3.44 1.03 -10.06
CA GLY A 913 2.44 -0.02 -10.27
C GLY A 913 3.07 -1.18 -11.06
N SER A 914 2.47 -1.50 -12.20
CA SER A 914 2.93 -2.47 -13.17
C SER A 914 4.03 -1.91 -14.10
N ILE A 915 4.61 -2.74 -14.96
CA ILE A 915 5.49 -2.33 -16.06
C ILE A 915 4.66 -1.63 -17.14
N ALA A 916 5.11 -0.48 -17.63
CA ALA A 916 4.38 0.36 -18.59
C ALA A 916 4.39 -0.16 -20.06
N ASP A 917 4.41 -1.47 -20.27
CA ASP A 917 4.45 -2.13 -21.58
C ASP A 917 3.32 -1.64 -22.53
N TYR A 918 2.10 -1.49 -22.03
CA TYR A 918 0.96 -0.99 -22.81
C TYR A 918 1.17 0.44 -23.35
N PHE A 919 1.72 1.35 -22.52
CA PHE A 919 1.99 2.72 -22.96
C PHE A 919 3.01 2.72 -24.10
N ILE A 920 4.07 1.94 -23.93
CA ILE A 920 5.13 1.75 -24.93
C ILE A 920 4.56 1.19 -26.23
N ASP A 921 3.72 0.16 -26.16
CA ASP A 921 3.06 -0.44 -27.32
C ASP A 921 2.22 0.58 -28.11
N VAL A 922 1.46 1.44 -27.44
CA VAL A 922 0.63 2.47 -28.09
C VAL A 922 1.51 3.59 -28.66
N LEU A 923 2.48 4.08 -27.89
CA LEU A 923 3.36 5.20 -28.29
C LEU A 923 4.30 4.82 -29.44
N ASN A 924 4.66 3.53 -29.56
CA ASN A 924 5.56 3.02 -30.59
C ASN A 924 4.82 2.56 -31.88
N ARG A 925 3.49 2.69 -31.96
CA ARG A 925 2.74 2.35 -33.18
C ARG A 925 3.18 3.22 -34.35
N LYS A 926 3.33 2.58 -35.52
CA LYS A 926 3.71 3.24 -36.77
C LYS A 926 2.55 3.21 -37.75
N LEU A 927 2.42 4.28 -38.54
CA LEU A 927 1.49 4.31 -39.68
C LEU A 927 1.87 3.21 -40.67
N SER A 928 0.95 2.27 -40.93
CA SER A 928 1.17 1.13 -41.82
C SER A 928 0.51 1.28 -43.19
N GLY A 929 -0.49 2.16 -43.31
CA GLY A 929 -1.16 2.41 -44.58
C GLY A 929 -2.42 3.27 -44.49
N TYR A 930 -3.19 3.24 -45.57
CA TYR A 930 -4.36 4.09 -45.79
C TYR A 930 -5.51 3.28 -46.39
N PHE A 931 -6.74 3.54 -45.94
CA PHE A 931 -7.96 3.20 -46.67
C PHE A 931 -8.50 4.47 -47.35
N ASN A 932 -9.01 4.34 -48.58
CA ASN A 932 -9.62 5.48 -49.26
C ASN A 932 -10.84 5.97 -48.46
N ASN A 933 -11.10 7.28 -48.51
CA ASN A 933 -12.24 7.89 -47.85
C ASN A 933 -13.16 8.52 -48.90
N THR A 934 -14.25 7.83 -49.24
CA THR A 934 -15.23 8.30 -50.24
C THR A 934 -16.04 9.49 -49.76
N LEU A 935 -16.15 9.70 -48.43
CA LEU A 935 -16.85 10.83 -47.83
C LEU A 935 -16.01 12.11 -47.82
N LYS A 936 -14.68 11.99 -47.93
CA LYS A 936 -13.74 13.12 -47.94
C LYS A 936 -12.49 12.82 -48.77
N PRO A 937 -12.56 12.95 -50.11
CA PRO A 937 -11.41 12.79 -50.99
C PRO A 937 -10.21 13.65 -50.54
N GLY A 938 -9.02 13.06 -50.46
CA GLY A 938 -7.80 13.71 -49.96
C GLY A 938 -7.54 13.56 -48.45
N GLN A 939 -8.46 12.95 -47.69
CA GLN A 939 -8.24 12.59 -46.29
C GLN A 939 -8.49 11.09 -46.08
N PRO A 940 -7.49 10.23 -46.39
CA PRO A 940 -7.64 8.80 -46.20
C PRO A 940 -7.84 8.44 -44.72
N LEU A 941 -8.46 7.29 -44.48
CA LEU A 941 -8.47 6.69 -43.15
C LEU A 941 -7.10 6.05 -42.90
N THR A 942 -6.40 6.47 -41.86
CA THR A 942 -5.11 5.88 -41.50
C THR A 942 -5.28 4.49 -40.88
N SER A 943 -4.27 3.63 -41.03
CA SER A 943 -4.13 2.40 -40.25
C SER A 943 -2.82 2.42 -39.47
N PRO A 944 -2.83 2.35 -38.13
CA PRO A 944 -4.00 2.42 -37.25
C PRO A 944 -4.83 3.71 -37.42
N GLY A 945 -6.11 3.68 -37.04
CA GLY A 945 -7.02 4.83 -37.18
C GLY A 945 -6.69 5.99 -36.23
N SER A 946 -6.34 5.65 -34.99
CA SER A 946 -5.98 6.61 -33.95
C SER A 946 -4.50 6.44 -33.59
N LEU A 947 -3.66 7.33 -34.10
CA LEU A 947 -2.25 7.44 -33.77
C LEU A 947 -1.79 8.90 -33.81
N ILE A 948 -0.75 9.21 -33.04
CA ILE A 948 0.05 10.42 -33.19
C ILE A 948 1.37 9.96 -33.82
N ASN A 949 1.63 10.30 -35.09
CA ASN A 949 2.77 9.73 -35.83
C ASN A 949 4.04 10.60 -35.81
N GLY A 950 3.98 11.80 -35.21
CA GLY A 950 5.14 12.68 -35.08
C GLY A 950 5.85 12.56 -33.74
N PRO A 951 6.75 13.53 -33.45
CA PRO A 951 7.63 13.52 -32.29
C PRO A 951 6.91 13.37 -30.96
N LYS A 952 7.58 12.73 -30.01
CA LYS A 952 7.10 12.52 -28.64
C LYS A 952 8.24 12.84 -27.70
N VAL A 953 7.92 13.52 -26.62
CA VAL A 953 8.85 13.75 -25.51
C VAL A 953 8.19 13.28 -24.23
N LEU A 954 9.00 12.79 -23.30
CA LEU A 954 8.55 12.31 -22.00
C LEU A 954 9.12 13.21 -20.89
N LEU A 955 8.23 13.86 -20.14
CA LEU A 955 8.58 14.62 -18.95
C LEU A 955 8.69 13.69 -17.75
N ILE A 956 9.83 13.76 -17.07
CA ILE A 956 10.13 12.99 -15.86
C ILE A 956 10.62 13.90 -14.73
N ASN A 957 10.42 13.48 -13.49
CA ASN A 957 11.01 14.16 -12.33
C ASN A 957 11.31 13.17 -11.21
N GLU A 958 11.95 13.68 -10.16
CA GLU A 958 12.30 12.97 -8.94
C GLU A 958 11.10 12.40 -8.16
N MET A 959 9.89 12.80 -8.53
CA MET A 959 8.64 12.30 -7.94
C MET A 959 8.02 11.15 -8.75
N ALA A 960 8.65 10.69 -9.82
CA ALA A 960 8.26 9.49 -10.55
C ALA A 960 9.11 8.30 -10.09
N GLY A 961 8.55 7.09 -9.93
CA GLY A 961 9.29 5.93 -9.44
C GLY A 961 8.58 4.58 -9.58
N SER A 962 9.26 3.47 -9.28
CA SER A 962 8.72 2.09 -9.40
C SER A 962 8.39 1.76 -10.86
N GLY A 963 7.17 1.36 -11.20
CA GLY A 963 6.74 1.30 -12.60
C GLY A 963 6.94 2.61 -13.37
N GLY A 964 6.97 3.76 -12.68
CA GLY A 964 7.32 5.06 -13.24
C GLY A 964 8.83 5.33 -13.38
N ASP A 965 9.70 4.48 -12.84
CA ASP A 965 11.10 4.38 -13.28
C ASP A 965 11.21 3.48 -14.53
N MET A 966 10.38 2.44 -14.61
CA MET A 966 10.42 1.51 -15.74
C MET A 966 9.90 2.12 -17.03
N PHE A 967 8.87 2.98 -16.98
CA PHE A 967 8.36 3.65 -18.19
C PHE A 967 9.42 4.50 -18.91
N PRO A 968 10.18 5.41 -18.27
CA PRO A 968 11.22 6.16 -18.96
C PRO A 968 12.40 5.28 -19.39
N TYR A 969 12.72 4.22 -18.63
CA TYR A 969 13.70 3.22 -19.06
C TYR A 969 13.27 2.57 -20.39
N LEU A 970 12.02 2.10 -20.49
CA LEU A 970 11.48 1.48 -21.70
C LEU A 970 11.30 2.48 -22.85
N PHE A 971 10.91 3.72 -22.56
CA PHE A 971 10.73 4.77 -23.56
C PHE A 971 12.05 5.07 -24.27
N ARG A 972 13.15 5.15 -23.51
CA ARG A 972 14.51 5.23 -24.05
C ARG A 972 14.91 3.95 -24.78
N PHE A 973 14.69 2.78 -24.17
CA PHE A 973 15.06 1.48 -24.75
C PHE A 973 14.46 1.27 -26.15
N HIS A 974 13.20 1.67 -26.34
CA HIS A 974 12.51 1.60 -27.64
C HIS A 974 12.74 2.80 -28.55
N ASN A 975 13.57 3.76 -28.15
CA ASN A 975 13.91 4.97 -28.91
C ASN A 975 12.66 5.75 -29.38
N ILE A 976 11.70 5.96 -28.46
CA ILE A 976 10.43 6.63 -28.77
C ILE A 976 10.63 8.15 -28.87
N GLY A 977 11.52 8.72 -28.07
CA GLY A 977 11.81 10.14 -28.03
C GLY A 977 12.74 10.52 -26.88
N LYS A 978 12.88 11.83 -26.63
CA LYS A 978 13.73 12.36 -25.55
C LYS A 978 13.04 12.36 -24.19
N LEU A 979 13.81 12.09 -23.15
CA LEU A 979 13.46 12.32 -21.74
C LEU A 979 13.88 13.72 -21.29
N ILE A 980 12.99 14.46 -20.64
CA ILE A 980 13.20 15.85 -20.23
C ILE A 980 12.79 16.03 -18.77
N GLY A 981 13.62 16.70 -17.96
CA GLY A 981 13.29 17.04 -16.57
C GLY A 981 14.37 16.65 -15.58
N LYS A 982 14.04 15.85 -14.56
CA LYS A 982 14.98 15.40 -13.51
C LYS A 982 14.98 13.88 -13.38
N THR A 983 16.10 13.33 -12.91
CA THR A 983 16.24 11.88 -12.65
C THR A 983 15.10 11.37 -11.77
N THR A 984 14.54 10.22 -12.11
CA THR A 984 13.46 9.57 -11.36
C THR A 984 13.93 8.99 -10.02
N TRP A 985 13.00 8.53 -9.18
CA TRP A 985 13.24 8.05 -7.82
C TRP A 985 14.26 6.90 -7.76
N GLY A 986 14.24 5.96 -8.69
CA GLY A 986 15.19 4.86 -8.71
C GLY A 986 14.91 3.78 -7.68
N GLY A 987 13.64 3.44 -7.46
CA GLY A 987 13.28 2.22 -6.72
C GLY A 987 12.60 1.27 -7.68
N LEU A 988 13.23 0.14 -8.02
CA LEU A 988 12.75 -0.85 -8.98
C LEU A 988 12.99 -2.29 -8.49
N VAL A 989 12.62 -2.56 -7.24
CA VAL A 989 12.52 -3.92 -6.68
C VAL A 989 11.07 -4.18 -6.27
N GLY A 990 10.39 -5.05 -7.02
CA GLY A 990 8.97 -5.35 -6.81
C GLY A 990 8.68 -6.05 -5.47
N ILE A 991 7.52 -5.75 -4.89
CA ILE A 991 7.01 -6.34 -3.65
C ILE A 991 5.87 -7.32 -3.95
N TRP A 992 5.85 -8.50 -3.31
CA TRP A 992 4.75 -9.45 -3.42
C TRP A 992 4.84 -10.57 -2.37
N GLY A 993 3.68 -11.13 -2.00
CA GLY A 993 3.56 -12.35 -1.18
C GLY A 993 3.91 -12.23 0.31
N VAL A 994 4.31 -11.06 0.79
CA VAL A 994 4.66 -10.85 2.21
C VAL A 994 3.38 -10.76 3.06
N PRO A 995 3.23 -11.56 4.13
CA PRO A 995 2.03 -11.52 4.97
C PRO A 995 1.89 -10.23 5.78
N GLY A 996 0.67 -9.91 6.21
CA GLY A 996 0.42 -8.88 7.22
C GLY A 996 0.94 -9.28 8.61
N LEU A 997 1.16 -8.29 9.47
CA LEU A 997 1.42 -8.48 10.89
C LEU A 997 0.11 -8.79 11.63
N ILE A 998 0.21 -9.46 12.78
CA ILE A 998 -0.94 -9.98 13.56
C ILE A 998 -1.99 -8.93 13.97
N ASP A 999 -1.67 -7.64 14.00
CA ASP A 999 -2.61 -6.56 14.33
C ASP A 999 -3.15 -5.79 13.11
N GLY A 1000 -2.91 -6.32 11.90
CA GLY A 1000 -3.28 -5.68 10.63
C GLY A 1000 -2.28 -4.66 10.10
N GLY A 1001 -1.17 -4.40 10.81
CA GLY A 1001 -0.04 -3.65 10.26
C GLY A 1001 0.69 -4.45 9.18
N TYR A 1002 1.67 -3.84 8.50
CA TYR A 1002 2.50 -4.56 7.53
C TYR A 1002 3.94 -4.05 7.50
N MET A 1003 4.81 -4.91 6.99
CA MET A 1003 6.13 -4.58 6.47
C MET A 1003 6.29 -5.27 5.12
N THR A 1004 6.81 -4.58 4.12
CA THR A 1004 7.17 -5.20 2.84
C THR A 1004 8.62 -5.67 2.87
N ALA A 1005 8.91 -6.73 2.12
CA ALA A 1005 10.25 -7.22 1.82
C ALA A 1005 10.42 -7.22 0.30
N PRO A 1006 11.29 -6.37 -0.27
CA PRO A 1006 11.51 -6.28 -1.71
C PRO A 1006 12.00 -7.61 -2.30
N ARG A 1007 11.29 -8.14 -3.29
CA ARG A 1007 11.36 -9.55 -3.71
C ARG A 1007 11.68 -9.80 -5.18
N SER A 1008 11.55 -8.80 -6.06
CA SER A 1008 11.83 -8.94 -7.49
C SER A 1008 12.66 -7.78 -8.04
N GLY A 1009 13.99 -7.95 -8.11
CA GLY A 1009 14.88 -6.94 -8.70
C GLY A 1009 14.93 -6.98 -10.23
N PHE A 1010 15.03 -5.82 -10.87
CA PHE A 1010 15.21 -5.69 -12.32
C PHE A 1010 16.70 -5.73 -12.73
N TYR A 1011 17.01 -6.53 -13.75
CA TYR A 1011 18.31 -6.51 -14.42
C TYR A 1011 18.13 -6.41 -15.95
N ASP A 1012 19.08 -5.74 -16.60
CA ASP A 1012 19.03 -5.48 -18.04
C ASP A 1012 19.48 -6.69 -18.89
N LEU A 1013 19.44 -6.53 -20.22
CA LEU A 1013 19.86 -7.56 -21.17
C LEU A 1013 21.36 -7.91 -21.10
N ASN A 1014 22.16 -7.11 -20.40
CA ASN A 1014 23.58 -7.37 -20.14
C ASN A 1014 23.80 -8.06 -18.77
N GLY A 1015 22.71 -8.44 -18.08
CA GLY A 1015 22.76 -9.07 -16.77
C GLY A 1015 23.17 -8.11 -15.64
N GLN A 1016 23.02 -6.80 -15.83
CA GLN A 1016 23.36 -5.80 -14.81
C GLN A 1016 22.11 -5.35 -14.07
N TRP A 1017 22.17 -5.27 -12.74
CA TRP A 1017 21.16 -4.55 -11.97
C TRP A 1017 21.10 -3.10 -12.45
N LYS A 1018 19.89 -2.61 -12.67
CA LYS A 1018 19.66 -1.26 -13.20
C LYS A 1018 18.53 -0.57 -12.47
N VAL A 1019 18.56 0.76 -12.52
CA VAL A 1019 17.52 1.67 -12.00
C VAL A 1019 17.43 1.71 -10.48
N GLU A 1020 17.43 0.57 -9.80
CA GLU A 1020 17.45 0.52 -8.33
C GLU A 1020 18.63 1.33 -7.78
N ASN A 1021 18.32 2.24 -6.87
CA ASN A 1021 19.22 3.21 -6.24
C ASN A 1021 19.91 4.21 -7.21
N GLU A 1022 19.53 4.26 -8.48
CA GLU A 1022 20.12 5.14 -9.51
C GLU A 1022 19.07 6.07 -10.14
N GLY A 1023 17.89 5.54 -10.44
CA GLY A 1023 16.86 6.19 -11.24
C GLY A 1023 17.16 6.19 -12.74
N VAL A 1024 16.30 6.85 -13.50
CA VAL A 1024 16.45 7.08 -14.94
C VAL A 1024 16.71 8.55 -15.16
N ALA A 1025 17.95 8.88 -15.53
CA ALA A 1025 18.34 10.25 -15.84
C ALA A 1025 17.62 10.76 -17.11
N PRO A 1026 17.32 12.06 -17.24
CA PRO A 1026 16.80 12.66 -18.47
C PRO A 1026 17.90 12.79 -19.54
N ASP A 1027 17.50 12.92 -20.80
CA ASP A 1027 18.43 13.30 -21.87
C ASP A 1027 18.68 14.83 -21.87
N ILE A 1028 17.69 15.60 -21.41
CA ILE A 1028 17.78 17.05 -21.19
C ILE A 1028 17.38 17.35 -19.74
N GLU A 1029 18.37 17.65 -18.91
CA GLU A 1029 18.12 18.03 -17.53
C GLU A 1029 17.54 19.45 -17.43
N VAL A 1030 16.40 19.57 -16.74
CA VAL A 1030 15.70 20.82 -16.48
C VAL A 1030 15.16 20.77 -15.06
N ASP A 1031 15.66 21.66 -14.20
CA ASP A 1031 15.13 21.85 -12.85
C ASP A 1031 13.89 22.77 -12.86
N GLU A 1032 13.07 22.63 -11.84
CA GLU A 1032 11.93 23.48 -11.59
C GLU A 1032 12.41 24.84 -11.04
N ASP A 1033 12.29 25.87 -11.88
CA ASP A 1033 12.79 27.23 -11.62
C ASP A 1033 11.78 28.02 -10.76
N LEU A 1034 12.23 28.48 -9.59
CA LEU A 1034 11.37 29.16 -8.64
C LEU A 1034 10.85 30.53 -9.13
N GLN A 1035 11.64 31.28 -9.89
CA GLN A 1035 11.24 32.61 -10.40
C GLN A 1035 10.22 32.51 -11.53
N LEU A 1036 10.27 31.43 -12.31
CA LEU A 1036 9.27 31.10 -13.32
C LEU A 1036 8.02 30.52 -12.66
N ALA A 1037 8.18 29.60 -11.71
CA ALA A 1037 7.08 28.99 -10.98
C ALA A 1037 6.25 30.03 -10.21
N SER A 1038 6.89 31.04 -9.61
CA SER A 1038 6.19 32.14 -8.93
C SER A 1038 5.32 32.99 -9.87
N LYS A 1039 5.50 32.85 -11.19
CA LYS A 1039 4.70 33.51 -12.24
C LYS A 1039 3.73 32.53 -12.93
N GLY A 1040 3.61 31.30 -12.41
CA GLY A 1040 2.77 30.25 -12.98
C GLY A 1040 3.37 29.60 -14.23
N ILE A 1041 4.69 29.73 -14.48
CA ILE A 1041 5.37 29.14 -15.63
C ILE A 1041 6.13 27.88 -15.19
N ASP A 1042 5.78 26.73 -15.76
CA ASP A 1042 6.47 25.45 -15.58
C ASP A 1042 7.69 25.35 -16.52
N SER A 1043 8.90 25.39 -15.96
CA SER A 1043 10.15 25.36 -16.74
C SER A 1043 10.36 24.06 -17.52
N GLN A 1044 9.95 22.92 -16.94
CA GLN A 1044 10.11 21.60 -17.54
C GLN A 1044 9.12 21.42 -18.70
N LEU A 1045 7.83 21.72 -18.47
CA LEU A 1045 6.80 21.65 -19.50
C LEU A 1045 7.11 22.56 -20.68
N LYS A 1046 7.53 23.81 -20.40
CA LYS A 1046 7.98 24.76 -21.42
C LYS A 1046 9.08 24.17 -22.29
N ARG A 1047 10.11 23.57 -21.67
CA ARG A 1047 11.22 22.96 -22.43
C ARG A 1047 10.76 21.76 -23.25
N ALA A 1048 9.85 20.92 -22.74
CA ALA A 1048 9.30 19.80 -23.50
C ALA A 1048 8.53 20.25 -24.74
N VAL A 1049 7.71 21.29 -24.64
CA VAL A 1049 7.02 21.88 -25.80
C VAL A 1049 8.03 22.38 -26.83
N GLU A 1050 9.07 23.10 -26.40
CA GLU A 1050 10.11 23.63 -27.29
C GLU A 1050 10.83 22.51 -28.07
N GLU A 1051 11.20 21.43 -27.39
CA GLU A 1051 11.88 20.28 -28.01
C GLU A 1051 10.96 19.52 -28.98
N ALA A 1052 9.73 19.23 -28.58
CA ALA A 1052 8.76 18.55 -29.44
C ALA A 1052 8.45 19.37 -30.69
N MET A 1053 8.31 20.70 -30.56
CA MET A 1053 8.10 21.60 -31.69
C MET A 1053 9.33 21.72 -32.59
N ALA A 1054 10.55 21.66 -32.03
CA ALA A 1054 11.79 21.67 -32.80
C ALA A 1054 11.89 20.41 -33.68
N GLU A 1055 11.60 19.24 -33.14
CA GLU A 1055 11.57 17.99 -33.90
C GLU A 1055 10.47 17.98 -34.95
N LEU A 1056 9.30 18.57 -34.63
CA LEU A 1056 8.15 18.61 -35.51
C LEU A 1056 8.42 19.39 -36.81
N LYS A 1057 9.29 20.42 -36.79
CA LYS A 1057 9.69 21.18 -37.99
C LYS A 1057 10.27 20.31 -39.10
N THR A 1058 10.90 19.19 -38.74
CA THR A 1058 11.50 18.24 -39.70
C THR A 1058 10.62 17.03 -39.96
N HIS A 1059 9.48 16.91 -39.25
CA HIS A 1059 8.57 15.79 -39.39
C HIS A 1059 7.69 15.95 -40.64
N LYS A 1060 7.72 14.97 -41.53
CA LYS A 1060 6.80 14.90 -42.67
C LYS A 1060 5.45 14.34 -42.22
N ASN A 1061 4.42 15.18 -42.20
CA ASN A 1061 3.06 14.72 -41.91
C ASN A 1061 2.53 13.83 -43.04
N ASN A 1062 2.62 12.52 -42.83
CA ASN A 1062 2.15 11.52 -43.78
C ASN A 1062 0.69 11.11 -43.55
N ARG A 1063 -0.12 11.80 -42.73
CA ARG A 1063 -1.52 11.38 -42.51
C ARG A 1063 -2.44 11.66 -43.70
N GLN A 1064 -2.03 12.51 -44.63
CA GLN A 1064 -2.83 12.97 -45.77
C GLN A 1064 -2.23 12.55 -47.11
N GLN A 1065 -1.88 11.27 -47.26
CA GLN A 1065 -1.43 10.77 -48.58
C GLN A 1065 -2.62 10.65 -49.54
N PRO A 1066 -2.50 11.10 -50.81
CA PRO A 1066 -3.55 10.92 -51.80
C PRO A 1066 -3.85 9.43 -52.05
N SER A 1067 -5.11 9.11 -52.31
CA SER A 1067 -5.50 7.78 -52.81
C SER A 1067 -4.81 7.51 -54.16
N PRO A 1068 -4.44 6.25 -54.46
CA PRO A 1068 -4.03 5.87 -55.80
C PRO A 1068 -5.18 6.06 -56.80
N ALA A 1069 -4.87 6.00 -58.09
CA ALA A 1069 -5.87 6.03 -59.15
C ALA A 1069 -6.93 4.93 -58.96
N GLU A 1070 -8.18 5.23 -59.33
CA GLU A 1070 -9.29 4.28 -59.20
C GLU A 1070 -9.02 3.02 -60.06
N PRO A 1071 -9.17 1.80 -59.50
CA PRO A 1071 -8.89 0.58 -60.24
C PRO A 1071 -10.00 0.29 -61.26
N VAL A 1072 -9.65 0.26 -62.55
CA VAL A 1072 -10.56 -0.19 -63.63
C VAL A 1072 -10.43 -1.72 -63.78
N ARG A 1073 -11.40 -2.48 -63.23
CA ARG A 1073 -11.41 -3.96 -63.28
C ARG A 1073 -12.64 -4.56 -63.95
N ALA A 1074 -13.67 -3.75 -64.18
CA ALA A 1074 -14.88 -4.21 -64.86
C ALA A 1074 -14.60 -4.37 -66.36
N VAL A 1075 -15.08 -5.46 -66.96
CA VAL A 1075 -15.02 -5.65 -68.41
C VAL A 1075 -15.97 -4.66 -69.05
N THR A 1076 -15.43 -3.63 -69.68
CA THR A 1076 -16.19 -2.78 -70.59
C THR A 1076 -16.35 -3.54 -71.90
N ALA A 1077 -17.56 -4.00 -72.21
CA ALA A 1077 -17.87 -4.48 -73.55
C ALA A 1077 -17.63 -3.30 -74.52
N THR A 1078 -16.60 -3.41 -75.36
CA THR A 1078 -16.38 -2.51 -76.48
C THR A 1078 -17.57 -2.65 -77.42
N MET A 1079 -18.51 -1.71 -77.38
CA MET A 1079 -19.39 -1.49 -78.53
C MET A 1079 -18.56 -0.78 -79.60
N GLU A 1080 -18.34 -1.47 -80.71
CA GLU A 1080 -17.76 -0.95 -81.95
C GLU A 1080 -18.52 0.29 -82.47
#